data_AF-A0A182T7S1-F1
#
_entry.id   AF-A0A182T7S1-F1
#
_cell.length_a   1.000
_cell.length_b   1.000
_cell.length_c   1.000
_cell.angle_alpha   90.00
_cell.angle_beta   90.00
_cell.angle_gamma   90.00
#
_symmetry.space_group_name_H-M   'P 1'
#
loop_
_entity.id
_entity.type
_entity.pdbx_description
1 polymer ?
#
loop_
_entity_poly.entity_id
_entity_poly.type
_entity_poly.pdbx_seq_one_letter_code
_entity_poly.pdbx_strand_id
1 'polypeptide(L)'
;MDNYLERQEYKPQWSLQLTPENEPRPGRRGGHQLIIDPMTSTIYLYGGWDGNEDLSDLWSYDVKTNRWTLIHERSELLEGPTPRACHKMVYDTRNSQIFMLGRYLDSASRTEENINSDFYLYNTINKTWFLICNDTSQVSGPQLVFDHQMCIDVDKQTIYVFGGRILEPRNEEETTSQYRYSGLFSYHISTNTWTHILVDCEHPTASSPYVQSIRSRVTHSMLFHHKHRKLYIFGGQRGKDYMTDFLIYDLNTNELSNMTPENNNTDTKNVPQSGFTQRATIDCEKDEIYVLTSLSKEKERRDLNINSFWLFSLAKKEWCCVYKSEHSNGENCYQKSQNTCHEPCPRYAHQIVYDSINQVHFLFGGNPGTNSNVRLDDFWVLRLEKPNRGNILRYCKYLLRKQEYEEITKNDPLSAIQYLQTKLYDIIDHSDPVQLKEFHKLASLLFKSDTVDGETEPTSLLTCPLGAAGANAPIGGNKHKQQRADDDGHKEEENMAKVMRVESPKSIEEADTSSISSMSSSDCSNSQTQPPQTGGSASVSVTADKTEDAIPSEAGAGAHKPDNNSRELVEDGRSGGTNANPATPSTSRSTGSGGAGMPRNRAVDQQFEMKIRRCLLFNKLVDLMPESLCQPKKNISDFVLL
;
A
#
# COMPACT_ATOMS: atom_id res chain seq x y z
N MET A 1 -6.93 -19.22 -26.27
CA MET A 1 -7.42 -18.00 -25.59
C MET A 1 -7.19 -18.09 -24.09
N ASP A 2 -7.53 -19.22 -23.46
CA ASP A 2 -7.33 -19.42 -22.01
C ASP A 2 -5.86 -19.32 -21.60
N ASN A 3 -4.95 -19.98 -22.31
CA ASN A 3 -3.50 -19.80 -22.10
C ASN A 3 -3.01 -18.35 -22.25
N TYR A 4 -3.68 -17.52 -23.06
CA TYR A 4 -3.33 -16.09 -23.19
C TYR A 4 -3.84 -15.30 -21.99
N LEU A 5 -5.08 -15.57 -21.55
CA LEU A 5 -5.71 -14.97 -20.36
C LEU A 5 -4.91 -15.27 -19.10
N GLU A 6 -4.44 -16.50 -18.92
CA GLU A 6 -3.63 -16.90 -17.77
C GLU A 6 -2.32 -16.10 -17.66
N ARG A 7 -1.74 -15.74 -18.82
CA ARG A 7 -0.51 -14.96 -18.94
C ARG A 7 -0.72 -13.45 -18.81
N GLN A 8 -1.96 -12.98 -18.75
CA GLN A 8 -2.21 -11.55 -18.56
C GLN A 8 -1.83 -11.13 -17.14
N GLU A 9 -1.31 -9.92 -17.04
CA GLU A 9 -0.97 -9.29 -15.77
C GLU A 9 -2.24 -8.94 -15.00
N TYR A 10 -2.14 -9.00 -13.67
CA TYR A 10 -3.19 -8.51 -12.80
C TYR A 10 -3.23 -6.99 -12.83
N LYS A 11 -4.44 -6.43 -12.85
CA LYS A 11 -4.67 -5.01 -12.59
C LYS A 11 -5.17 -4.84 -11.15
N PRO A 12 -4.53 -4.00 -10.33
CA PRO A 12 -5.04 -3.71 -9.00
C PRO A 12 -6.27 -2.78 -9.09
N GLN A 13 -7.25 -3.03 -8.23
CA GLN A 13 -8.33 -2.11 -7.96
C GLN A 13 -8.44 -1.90 -6.46
N TRP A 14 -8.03 -0.71 -6.03
CA TRP A 14 -8.21 -0.25 -4.67
C TRP A 14 -9.55 0.45 -4.53
N SER A 15 -10.22 0.20 -3.41
CA SER A 15 -11.39 0.94 -3.00
C SER A 15 -11.35 1.15 -1.50
N LEU A 16 -11.69 2.36 -1.07
CA LEU A 16 -11.89 2.65 0.34
C LEU A 16 -13.25 2.09 0.76
N GLN A 17 -13.25 1.23 1.78
CA GLN A 17 -14.46 0.64 2.32
C GLN A 17 -15.10 1.62 3.30
N LEU A 18 -16.03 2.41 2.79
CA LEU A 18 -16.83 3.31 3.61
C LEU A 18 -17.88 2.50 4.38
N THR A 19 -17.90 2.73 5.69
CA THR A 19 -18.91 2.17 6.60
C THR A 19 -20.08 3.14 6.71
N PRO A 20 -21.33 2.67 6.93
CA PRO A 20 -22.48 3.55 7.03
C PRO A 20 -22.29 4.63 8.12
N GLU A 21 -22.77 5.84 7.85
CA GLU A 21 -22.67 6.94 8.82
C GLU A 21 -23.36 6.59 10.15
N ASN A 22 -22.74 7.01 11.26
CA ASN A 22 -23.18 6.76 12.64
C ASN A 22 -23.13 5.30 13.13
N GLU A 23 -22.50 4.39 12.40
CA GLU A 23 -22.22 3.04 12.90
C GLU A 23 -20.89 2.95 13.67
N PRO A 24 -20.82 2.13 14.73
CA PRO A 24 -19.59 1.93 15.47
C PRO A 24 -18.54 1.26 14.60
N ARG A 25 -17.30 1.75 14.66
CA ARG A 25 -16.15 1.21 13.92
C ARG A 25 -14.88 1.27 14.78
N PRO A 26 -13.88 0.41 14.51
CA PRO A 26 -12.62 0.45 15.23
C PRO A 26 -11.93 1.80 15.06
N GLY A 27 -11.40 2.33 16.17
CA GLY A 27 -10.58 3.54 16.16
C GLY A 27 -9.19 3.35 15.54
N ARG A 28 -8.46 4.47 15.45
CA ARG A 28 -7.10 4.57 14.88
C ARG A 28 -6.12 3.71 15.66
N ARG A 29 -5.32 2.90 14.97
CA ARG A 29 -4.37 1.98 15.64
C ARG A 29 -3.28 1.44 14.73
N GLY A 30 -2.12 1.14 15.31
CA GLY A 30 -1.03 0.39 14.70
C GLY A 30 -0.65 -0.83 15.53
N GLY A 31 -0.01 -1.83 14.92
CA GLY A 31 0.43 -3.05 15.63
C GLY A 31 -0.71 -3.96 16.09
N HIS A 32 -1.94 -3.68 15.65
CA HIS A 32 -3.11 -4.53 15.82
C HIS A 32 -3.00 -5.79 14.96
N GLN A 33 -3.86 -6.77 15.22
CA GLN A 33 -4.01 -7.95 14.36
C GLN A 33 -5.37 -7.96 13.68
N LEU A 34 -5.35 -8.45 12.45
CA LEU A 34 -6.49 -8.64 11.57
C LEU A 34 -6.39 -10.07 11.04
N ILE A 35 -7.45 -10.85 11.16
CA ILE A 35 -7.57 -12.22 10.65
C ILE A 35 -8.95 -12.38 10.00
N ILE A 36 -9.11 -13.38 9.15
CA ILE A 36 -10.37 -13.62 8.43
C ILE A 36 -10.83 -15.07 8.60
N ASP A 37 -12.12 -15.25 8.84
CA ASP A 37 -12.84 -16.47 8.55
C ASP A 37 -13.32 -16.42 7.09
N PRO A 38 -12.65 -17.14 6.17
CA PRO A 38 -13.05 -17.14 4.77
C PRO A 38 -14.43 -17.77 4.55
N MET A 39 -14.86 -18.71 5.41
CA MET A 39 -16.13 -19.44 5.22
C MET A 39 -17.34 -18.54 5.44
N THR A 40 -17.27 -17.65 6.43
CA THR A 40 -18.34 -16.69 6.72
C THR A 40 -18.09 -15.32 6.08
N SER A 41 -16.88 -15.08 5.57
CA SER A 41 -16.37 -13.77 5.17
C SER A 41 -16.45 -12.77 6.33
N THR A 42 -16.01 -13.21 7.51
CA THR A 42 -15.95 -12.38 8.73
C THR A 42 -14.51 -12.07 9.08
N ILE A 43 -14.18 -10.80 9.22
CA ILE A 43 -12.86 -10.34 9.62
C ILE A 43 -12.89 -10.03 11.12
N TYR A 44 -11.88 -10.45 11.86
CA TYR A 44 -11.71 -10.10 13.27
C TYR A 44 -10.52 -9.16 13.44
N LEU A 45 -10.68 -8.15 14.27
CA LEU A 45 -9.65 -7.18 14.63
C LEU A 45 -9.48 -7.16 16.15
N TYR A 46 -8.24 -7.20 16.62
CA TYR A 46 -7.94 -7.09 18.05
C TYR A 46 -6.76 -6.16 18.35
N GLY A 47 -6.94 -5.38 19.41
CA GLY A 47 -5.88 -4.63 20.07
C GLY A 47 -5.14 -3.65 19.18
N GLY A 48 -3.83 -3.53 19.39
CA GLY A 48 -2.98 -2.49 18.78
C GLY A 48 -2.80 -1.29 19.69
N TRP A 49 -2.17 -0.24 19.17
CA TRP A 49 -1.84 0.99 19.91
C TRP A 49 -2.38 2.21 19.17
N ASP A 50 -3.11 3.07 19.89
CA ASP A 50 -3.89 4.17 19.30
C ASP A 50 -3.12 5.49 19.12
N GLY A 51 -1.94 5.61 19.74
CA GLY A 51 -1.26 6.89 19.90
C GLY A 51 -0.87 7.19 21.34
N ASN A 52 -1.58 6.58 22.29
CA ASN A 52 -1.50 6.85 23.72
C ASN A 52 -1.37 5.55 24.50
N GLU A 53 -2.24 4.57 24.23
CA GLU A 53 -2.32 3.33 24.98
C GLU A 53 -2.50 2.11 24.07
N ASP A 54 -2.14 0.95 24.63
CA ASP A 54 -2.48 -0.33 24.04
C ASP A 54 -3.98 -0.60 24.23
N LEU A 55 -4.58 -1.28 23.25
CA LEU A 55 -6.01 -1.58 23.20
C LEU A 55 -6.25 -3.08 23.43
N SER A 56 -7.45 -3.41 23.92
CA SER A 56 -7.94 -4.78 24.17
C SER A 56 -9.33 -5.05 23.61
N ASP A 57 -9.83 -4.15 22.77
CA ASP A 57 -11.11 -4.29 22.10
C ASP A 57 -11.05 -5.36 21.00
N LEU A 58 -12.11 -6.17 20.92
CA LEU A 58 -12.31 -7.16 19.87
C LEU A 58 -13.47 -6.73 18.97
N TRP A 59 -13.20 -6.64 17.68
CA TRP A 59 -14.18 -6.30 16.67
C TRP A 59 -14.36 -7.43 15.67
N SER A 60 -15.55 -7.50 15.08
CA SER A 60 -15.80 -8.27 13.86
C SER A 60 -16.33 -7.37 12.75
N TYR A 61 -15.99 -7.70 11.52
CA TYR A 61 -16.53 -7.07 10.32
C TYR A 61 -17.15 -8.14 9.44
N ASP A 62 -18.42 -7.96 9.11
CA ASP A 62 -19.13 -8.81 8.15
C ASP A 62 -19.02 -8.18 6.75
N VAL A 63 -18.31 -8.87 5.86
CA VAL A 63 -18.07 -8.43 4.48
C VAL A 63 -19.37 -8.33 3.68
N LYS A 64 -20.36 -9.18 3.96
CA LYS A 64 -21.62 -9.22 3.20
C LYS A 64 -22.52 -8.04 3.55
N THR A 65 -22.57 -7.69 4.83
CA THR A 65 -23.40 -6.57 5.31
C THR A 65 -22.67 -5.23 5.34
N ASN A 66 -21.34 -5.22 5.18
CA ASN A 66 -20.48 -4.03 5.31
C ASN A 66 -20.62 -3.36 6.68
N ARG A 67 -20.57 -4.16 7.77
CA ARG A 67 -20.77 -3.65 9.12
C ARG A 67 -19.70 -4.14 10.08
N TRP A 68 -19.17 -3.21 10.87
CA TRP A 68 -18.39 -3.53 12.06
C TRP A 68 -19.31 -3.77 13.24
N THR A 69 -18.94 -4.71 14.10
CA THR A 69 -19.61 -5.00 15.37
C THR A 69 -18.54 -5.10 16.44
N LEU A 70 -18.63 -4.22 17.45
CA LEU A 70 -17.84 -4.35 18.67
C LEU A 70 -18.32 -5.58 19.42
N ILE A 71 -17.41 -6.53 19.62
CA ILE A 71 -17.70 -7.75 20.36
C ILE A 71 -17.39 -7.53 21.85
N HIS A 72 -16.16 -7.08 22.14
CA HIS A 72 -15.70 -6.78 23.49
C HIS A 72 -15.02 -5.42 23.50
N GLU A 73 -15.46 -4.52 24.38
CA GLU A 73 -14.82 -3.22 24.57
C GLU A 73 -13.49 -3.36 25.34
N ARG A 74 -13.47 -4.22 26.36
CA ARG A 74 -12.32 -4.45 27.23
C ARG A 74 -12.19 -5.93 27.56
N SER A 75 -11.43 -6.66 26.75
CA SER A 75 -11.34 -8.12 26.88
C SER A 75 -10.74 -8.58 28.21
N GLU A 76 -9.88 -7.78 28.83
CA GLU A 76 -9.25 -8.08 30.12
C GLU A 76 -10.24 -8.14 31.29
N LEU A 77 -11.43 -7.56 31.14
CA LEU A 77 -12.51 -7.65 32.13
C LEU A 77 -13.32 -8.96 32.00
N LEU A 78 -13.07 -9.74 30.95
CA LEU A 78 -13.83 -10.94 30.57
C LEU A 78 -12.90 -12.15 30.42
N GLU A 79 -11.89 -12.25 31.29
CA GLU A 79 -10.85 -13.30 31.27
C GLU A 79 -10.04 -13.36 29.96
N GLY A 80 -10.13 -12.32 29.15
CA GLY A 80 -9.38 -12.17 27.92
C GLY A 80 -8.00 -11.55 28.14
N PRO A 81 -7.23 -11.41 27.04
CA PRO A 81 -5.89 -10.83 27.10
C PRO A 81 -5.92 -9.38 27.56
N THR A 82 -4.91 -8.98 28.32
CA THR A 82 -4.64 -7.55 28.60
C THR A 82 -4.47 -6.75 27.30
N PRO A 83 -4.63 -5.41 27.34
CA PRO A 83 -4.30 -4.56 26.21
C PRO A 83 -2.89 -4.85 25.67
N ARG A 84 -2.77 -4.89 24.33
CA ARG A 84 -1.52 -5.29 23.67
C ARG A 84 -1.42 -4.86 22.21
N ALA A 85 -0.21 -4.46 21.82
CA ALA A 85 0.22 -4.33 20.43
C ALA A 85 1.32 -5.34 20.06
N CYS A 86 1.59 -5.49 18.76
CA CYS A 86 2.67 -6.33 18.20
C CYS A 86 2.59 -7.82 18.57
N HIS A 87 1.38 -8.27 18.95
CA HIS A 87 0.99 -9.66 19.13
C HIS A 87 0.60 -10.30 17.79
N LYS A 88 0.34 -11.61 17.78
CA LYS A 88 -0.17 -12.34 16.59
C LYS A 88 -1.43 -13.14 16.90
N MET A 89 -2.24 -13.34 15.86
CA MET A 89 -3.46 -14.13 15.89
C MET A 89 -3.51 -15.09 14.70
N VAL A 90 -4.14 -16.26 14.90
CA VAL A 90 -4.50 -17.20 13.82
C VAL A 90 -5.93 -17.70 14.03
N TYR A 91 -6.63 -18.02 12.93
CA TYR A 91 -7.98 -18.53 12.96
C TYR A 91 -8.02 -20.02 12.63
N ASP A 92 -8.61 -20.82 13.51
CA ASP A 92 -8.98 -22.20 13.25
C ASP A 92 -10.39 -22.25 12.65
N THR A 93 -10.44 -22.40 11.31
CA THR A 93 -11.70 -22.50 10.56
C THR A 93 -12.50 -23.76 10.88
N ARG A 94 -11.86 -24.81 11.43
CA ARG A 94 -12.54 -26.06 11.78
C ARG A 94 -13.36 -25.93 13.06
N ASN A 95 -12.82 -25.23 14.05
CA ASN A 95 -13.42 -25.13 15.39
C ASN A 95 -13.99 -23.73 15.70
N SER A 96 -13.89 -22.78 14.77
CA SER A 96 -14.33 -21.40 14.96
C SER A 96 -13.63 -20.74 16.17
N GLN A 97 -12.31 -20.83 16.18
CA GLN A 97 -11.47 -20.38 17.28
C GLN A 97 -10.36 -19.46 16.80
N ILE A 98 -10.03 -18.48 17.64
CA ILE A 98 -8.88 -17.60 17.44
C ILE A 98 -7.86 -17.94 18.51
N PHE A 99 -6.60 -18.10 18.11
CA PHE A 99 -5.48 -18.22 19.04
C PHE A 99 -4.64 -16.96 19.01
N MET A 100 -4.16 -16.51 20.17
CA MET A 100 -3.41 -15.26 20.30
C MET A 100 -2.19 -15.42 21.19
N LEU A 101 -1.05 -14.90 20.73
CA LEU A 101 0.22 -14.97 21.46
C LEU A 101 1.01 -13.66 21.35
N GLY A 102 1.76 -13.37 22.40
CA GLY A 102 2.78 -12.34 22.46
C GLY A 102 2.22 -10.93 22.65
N ARG A 103 3.14 -9.98 22.79
CA ARG A 103 2.91 -8.54 22.90
C ARG A 103 4.24 -7.80 23.00
N TYR A 104 4.25 -6.52 22.67
CA TYR A 104 5.35 -5.62 23.00
C TYR A 104 5.15 -4.98 24.38
N LEU A 105 6.26 -4.70 25.09
CA LEU A 105 6.29 -3.89 26.31
C LEU A 105 7.53 -2.97 26.25
N ASP A 106 7.32 -1.71 26.63
CA ASP A 106 8.42 -0.75 26.77
C ASP A 106 9.38 -1.19 27.88
N SER A 107 10.69 -0.97 27.70
CA SER A 107 11.72 -1.40 28.66
C SER A 107 11.47 -0.87 30.08
N ALA A 108 10.98 0.38 30.21
CA ALA A 108 10.67 0.96 31.51
C ALA A 108 9.51 0.27 32.23
N SER A 109 8.61 -0.38 31.48
CA SER A 109 7.43 -1.07 32.00
C SER A 109 7.66 -2.55 32.32
N ARG A 110 8.79 -3.15 31.94
CA ARG A 110 9.04 -4.59 32.09
C ARG A 110 9.35 -4.94 33.55
N THR A 111 8.61 -5.90 34.06
CA THR A 111 8.77 -6.50 35.39
C THR A 111 8.74 -8.01 35.25
N GLU A 112 9.25 -8.75 36.23
CA GLU A 112 9.23 -10.22 36.17
C GLU A 112 7.80 -10.76 36.07
N GLU A 113 6.83 -10.06 36.66
CA GLU A 113 5.42 -10.45 36.70
C GLU A 113 4.63 -10.14 35.41
N ASN A 114 5.15 -9.28 34.53
CA ASN A 114 4.42 -8.89 33.31
C ASN A 114 5.09 -9.32 32.01
N ILE A 115 6.24 -9.99 32.08
CA ILE A 115 6.88 -10.56 30.88
C ILE A 115 6.48 -12.01 30.61
N ASN A 116 5.44 -12.53 31.27
CA ASN A 116 4.91 -13.85 30.99
C ASN A 116 4.40 -13.95 29.55
N SER A 117 4.67 -15.10 28.91
CA SER A 117 4.21 -15.40 27.56
C SER A 117 2.83 -16.04 27.60
N ASP A 118 1.81 -15.24 27.93
CA ASP A 118 0.43 -15.70 28.01
C ASP A 118 -0.12 -16.11 26.63
N PHE A 119 -0.93 -17.18 26.62
CA PHE A 119 -1.49 -17.76 25.40
C PHE A 119 -2.99 -17.97 25.55
N TYR A 120 -3.76 -17.37 24.64
CA TYR A 120 -5.22 -17.32 24.73
C TYR A 120 -5.90 -17.99 23.54
N LEU A 121 -7.10 -18.49 23.81
CA LEU A 121 -8.09 -18.91 22.83
C LEU A 121 -9.34 -18.04 22.98
N TYR A 122 -9.93 -17.67 21.85
CA TYR A 122 -11.26 -17.09 21.79
C TYR A 122 -12.16 -17.98 20.95
N ASN A 123 -13.32 -18.34 21.49
CA ASN A 123 -14.33 -19.07 20.75
C ASN A 123 -15.32 -18.08 20.14
N THR A 124 -15.41 -18.05 18.81
CA THR A 124 -16.21 -17.05 18.09
C THR A 124 -17.71 -17.36 18.09
N ILE A 125 -18.10 -18.61 18.38
CA ILE A 125 -19.50 -19.05 18.44
C ILE A 125 -20.13 -18.58 19.75
N ASN A 126 -19.52 -18.91 20.89
CA ASN A 126 -20.04 -18.56 22.21
C ASN A 126 -19.55 -17.18 22.71
N LYS A 127 -18.59 -16.58 22.00
CA LYS A 127 -17.98 -15.27 22.28
C LYS A 127 -17.23 -15.18 23.61
N THR A 128 -16.53 -16.24 24.00
CA THR A 128 -15.77 -16.29 25.27
C THR A 128 -14.27 -16.46 25.05
N TRP A 129 -13.50 -15.81 25.93
CA TRP A 129 -12.06 -16.02 26.06
C TRP A 129 -11.74 -17.20 26.97
N PHE A 130 -10.58 -17.81 26.74
CA PHE A 130 -9.99 -18.83 27.58
C PHE A 130 -8.48 -18.63 27.63
N LEU A 131 -7.91 -18.55 28.83
CA LEU A 131 -6.48 -18.62 29.04
C LEU A 131 -6.01 -20.08 28.90
N ILE A 132 -5.26 -20.39 27.85
CA ILE A 132 -4.69 -21.72 27.65
C ILE A 132 -3.50 -21.92 28.60
N CYS A 133 -2.63 -20.92 28.68
CA CYS A 133 -1.42 -20.97 29.48
C CYS A 133 -1.02 -19.57 29.93
N ASN A 134 -0.68 -19.41 31.21
CA ASN A 134 -0.18 -18.13 31.75
C ASN A 134 1.22 -17.79 31.22
N ASP A 135 2.07 -18.79 30.98
CA ASP A 135 3.41 -18.58 30.44
C ASP A 135 3.88 -19.80 29.63
N THR A 136 3.89 -19.66 28.32
CA THR A 136 4.30 -20.73 27.41
C THR A 136 5.74 -21.19 27.63
N SER A 137 6.62 -20.33 28.16
CA SER A 137 8.02 -20.70 28.42
C SER A 137 8.17 -21.78 29.50
N GLN A 138 7.20 -21.88 30.41
CA GLN A 138 7.17 -22.90 31.46
C GLN A 138 6.69 -24.27 30.95
N VAL A 139 6.11 -24.31 29.75
CA VAL A 139 5.56 -25.53 29.13
C VAL A 139 6.19 -25.80 27.76
N SER A 140 7.50 -25.52 27.63
CA SER A 140 8.32 -25.76 26.44
C SER A 140 7.92 -24.97 25.18
N GLY A 141 7.05 -23.98 25.34
CA GLY A 141 6.73 -22.99 24.32
C GLY A 141 7.71 -21.81 24.31
N PRO A 142 7.43 -20.80 23.47
CA PRO A 142 8.30 -19.62 23.37
C PRO A 142 8.23 -18.77 24.64
N GLN A 143 9.27 -17.96 24.87
CA GLN A 143 9.23 -16.82 25.79
C GLN A 143 8.38 -15.68 25.21
N LEU A 144 8.13 -14.63 25.99
CA LEU A 144 7.33 -13.51 25.53
C LEU A 144 8.03 -12.82 24.36
N VAL A 145 7.34 -12.82 23.22
CA VAL A 145 7.87 -12.32 21.94
C VAL A 145 6.94 -11.30 21.31
N PHE A 146 7.53 -10.38 20.56
CA PHE A 146 6.81 -9.43 19.70
C PHE A 146 7.39 -9.41 18.29
N ASP A 147 6.61 -8.94 17.32
CA ASP A 147 6.96 -8.93 15.89
C ASP A 147 7.37 -10.33 15.34
N HIS A 148 6.88 -11.37 16.00
CA HIS A 148 6.92 -12.75 15.52
C HIS A 148 5.81 -12.97 14.48
N GLN A 149 5.77 -14.15 13.86
CA GLN A 149 4.68 -14.56 12.98
C GLN A 149 4.02 -15.85 13.48
N MET A 150 2.74 -16.00 13.15
CA MET A 150 1.97 -17.20 13.45
C MET A 150 1.24 -17.70 12.22
N CYS A 151 1.17 -19.02 12.04
CA CYS A 151 0.37 -19.70 11.02
C CYS A 151 -0.28 -20.94 11.64
N ILE A 152 -1.33 -21.48 11.01
CA ILE A 152 -2.03 -22.68 11.47
C ILE A 152 -2.20 -23.69 10.33
N ASP A 153 -1.82 -24.94 10.58
CA ASP A 153 -2.23 -26.12 9.82
C ASP A 153 -3.53 -26.63 10.45
N VAL A 154 -4.67 -26.13 9.93
CA VAL A 154 -6.01 -26.48 10.43
C VAL A 154 -6.27 -27.98 10.35
N ASP A 155 -5.71 -28.64 9.33
CA ASP A 155 -5.92 -30.07 9.12
C ASP A 155 -5.25 -30.92 10.18
N LYS A 156 -4.02 -30.56 10.54
CA LYS A 156 -3.24 -31.19 11.61
C LYS A 156 -3.48 -30.60 12.99
N GLN A 157 -4.27 -29.53 13.10
CA GLN A 157 -4.54 -28.83 14.35
C GLN A 157 -3.24 -28.37 15.03
N THR A 158 -2.32 -27.81 14.23
CA THR A 158 -1.00 -27.37 14.68
C THR A 158 -0.77 -25.91 14.34
N ILE A 159 -0.38 -25.12 15.33
CA ILE A 159 0.02 -23.72 15.18
C ILE A 159 1.53 -23.65 15.10
N TYR A 160 2.07 -22.85 14.20
CA TYR A 160 3.49 -22.57 14.06
C TYR A 160 3.77 -21.12 14.45
N VAL A 161 4.79 -20.91 15.27
CA VAL A 161 5.21 -19.59 15.77
C VAL A 161 6.68 -19.40 15.44
N PHE A 162 7.03 -18.31 14.75
CA PHE A 162 8.41 -18.09 14.32
C PHE A 162 8.90 -16.66 14.57
N GLY A 163 10.15 -16.59 15.01
CA GLY A 163 10.92 -15.35 15.07
C GLY A 163 10.43 -14.39 16.15
N GLY A 164 10.56 -13.10 15.89
CA GLY A 164 10.32 -12.07 16.89
C GLY A 164 11.49 -11.91 17.86
N ARG A 165 11.46 -10.81 18.60
CA ARG A 165 12.41 -10.53 19.69
C ARG A 165 11.83 -11.00 21.01
N ILE A 166 12.68 -11.60 21.83
CA ILE A 166 12.33 -12.01 23.19
C ILE A 166 12.41 -10.78 24.09
N LEU A 167 11.38 -10.57 24.92
CA LEU A 167 11.39 -9.57 25.97
C LEU A 167 12.04 -10.15 27.23
N GLU A 168 13.00 -9.42 27.78
CA GLU A 168 13.65 -9.73 29.05
C GLU A 168 13.23 -8.71 30.12
N PRO A 169 13.29 -9.06 31.42
CA PRO A 169 13.09 -8.09 32.49
C PRO A 169 14.05 -6.92 32.31
N ARG A 170 13.65 -5.74 32.82
CA ARG A 170 14.48 -4.54 32.73
C ARG A 170 15.86 -4.81 33.35
N ASN A 171 16.91 -4.54 32.57
CA ASN A 171 18.30 -4.55 33.04
C ASN A 171 18.87 -3.13 32.92
N GLU A 172 19.45 -2.58 33.99
CA GLU A 172 20.05 -1.23 33.97
C GLU A 172 21.33 -1.18 33.12
N GLU A 173 21.95 -2.32 32.85
CA GLU A 173 23.16 -2.47 32.01
C GLU A 173 22.85 -2.87 30.55
N GLU A 174 21.58 -2.78 30.11
CA GLU A 174 21.13 -3.18 28.78
C GLU A 174 21.78 -2.30 27.69
N THR A 175 22.97 -2.70 27.23
CA THR A 175 23.58 -2.08 26.05
C THR A 175 22.73 -2.42 24.82
N THR A 176 22.45 -1.42 23.99
CA THR A 176 21.54 -1.45 22.81
C THR A 176 21.91 -2.46 21.70
N SER A 177 22.87 -3.36 21.94
CA SER A 177 23.56 -4.15 20.92
C SER A 177 23.26 -5.65 20.95
N GLN A 178 22.62 -6.21 21.99
CA GLN A 178 22.38 -7.66 22.09
C GLN A 178 20.89 -7.99 22.18
N TYR A 179 20.21 -8.01 21.03
CA TYR A 179 18.84 -8.52 20.96
C TYR A 179 18.83 -10.05 20.94
N ARG A 180 18.00 -10.66 21.79
CA ARG A 180 17.70 -12.10 21.71
C ARG A 180 16.48 -12.34 20.83
N TYR A 181 16.57 -13.39 20.03
CA TYR A 181 15.51 -13.80 19.11
C TYR A 181 14.99 -15.18 19.47
N SER A 182 13.71 -15.41 19.18
CA SER A 182 13.07 -16.72 19.37
C SER A 182 13.48 -17.74 18.32
N GLY A 183 12.86 -18.91 18.32
CA GLY A 183 13.00 -19.96 17.30
C GLY A 183 11.72 -20.18 16.48
N LEU A 184 11.65 -21.32 15.80
CA LEU A 184 10.43 -21.89 15.23
C LEU A 184 9.85 -22.91 16.21
N PHE A 185 8.65 -22.65 16.70
CA PHE A 185 7.89 -23.54 17.57
C PHE A 185 6.67 -24.07 16.84
N SER A 186 6.21 -25.24 17.26
CA SER A 186 4.86 -25.73 16.98
C SER A 186 4.09 -25.95 18.27
N TYR A 187 2.79 -25.74 18.20
CA TYR A 187 1.83 -26.03 19.24
C TYR A 187 0.75 -26.94 18.66
N HIS A 188 0.63 -28.14 19.22
CA HIS A 188 -0.42 -29.08 18.82
C HIS A 188 -1.64 -28.86 19.71
N ILE A 189 -2.74 -28.41 19.10
CA ILE A 189 -3.95 -27.94 19.80
C ILE A 189 -4.59 -29.07 20.61
N SER A 190 -4.74 -30.25 20.00
CA SER A 190 -5.48 -31.36 20.63
C SER A 190 -4.81 -31.91 21.88
N THR A 191 -3.47 -31.87 21.95
CA THR A 191 -2.70 -32.35 23.10
C THR A 191 -2.23 -31.24 24.03
N ASN A 192 -2.43 -29.96 23.67
CA ASN A 192 -1.92 -28.80 24.39
C ASN A 192 -0.40 -28.86 24.64
N THR A 193 0.37 -29.24 23.62
CA THR A 193 1.82 -29.44 23.74
C THR A 193 2.61 -28.57 22.77
N TRP A 194 3.66 -27.94 23.29
CA TRP A 194 4.65 -27.22 22.49
C TRP A 194 5.82 -28.12 22.08
N THR A 195 6.42 -27.80 20.94
CA THR A 195 7.66 -28.41 20.46
C THR A 195 8.52 -27.34 19.80
N HIS A 196 9.76 -27.19 20.26
CA HIS A 196 10.76 -26.31 19.65
C HIS A 196 11.40 -27.03 18.46
N ILE A 197 11.10 -26.56 17.24
CA ILE A 197 11.51 -27.20 16.00
C ILE A 197 12.91 -26.74 15.57
N LEU A 198 13.09 -25.42 15.44
CA LEU A 198 14.36 -24.81 15.04
C LEU A 198 14.75 -23.75 16.06
N VAL A 199 15.94 -23.86 16.64
CA VAL A 199 16.46 -22.83 17.55
C VAL A 199 16.94 -21.60 16.76
N ASP A 200 17.06 -20.44 17.41
CA ASP A 200 17.78 -19.32 16.80
C ASP A 200 19.24 -19.69 16.52
N CYS A 201 19.82 -19.18 15.43
CA CYS A 201 21.19 -19.49 15.04
C CYS A 201 22.25 -19.00 16.05
N GLU A 202 21.93 -18.03 16.92
CA GLU A 202 22.81 -17.56 17.99
C GLU A 202 22.47 -18.21 19.35
N HIS A 203 21.52 -19.15 19.39
CA HIS A 203 21.23 -19.91 20.60
C HIS A 203 22.41 -20.83 20.97
N PRO A 204 22.78 -21.00 22.26
CA PRO A 204 23.95 -21.80 22.65
C PRO A 204 23.96 -23.23 22.10
N THR A 205 22.79 -23.85 21.95
CA THR A 205 22.65 -25.22 21.43
C THR A 205 22.76 -25.32 19.92
N ALA A 206 22.74 -24.21 19.17
CA ALA A 206 22.82 -24.20 17.70
C ALA A 206 24.17 -24.70 17.17
N SER A 207 25.21 -24.74 18.01
CA SER A 207 26.53 -25.29 17.68
C SER A 207 26.53 -26.82 17.55
N SER A 208 25.50 -27.50 18.07
CA SER A 208 25.36 -28.96 17.99
C SER A 208 24.89 -29.40 16.60
N PRO A 209 25.52 -30.41 15.97
CA PRO A 209 25.08 -30.93 14.66
C PRO A 209 23.72 -31.63 14.72
N TYR A 210 23.21 -31.94 15.92
CA TYR A 210 21.91 -32.58 16.13
C TYR A 210 20.77 -31.57 16.34
N VAL A 211 21.08 -30.28 16.40
CA VAL A 211 20.11 -29.21 16.63
C VAL A 211 19.99 -28.39 15.36
N GLN A 212 18.82 -28.44 14.73
CA GLN A 212 18.54 -27.56 13.60
C GLN A 212 18.34 -26.13 14.08
N SER A 213 18.87 -25.17 13.33
CA SER A 213 18.75 -23.75 13.66
C SER A 213 18.30 -22.93 12.46
N ILE A 214 17.78 -21.75 12.75
CA ILE A 214 17.32 -20.77 11.78
C ILE A 214 17.69 -19.38 12.26
N ARG A 215 18.01 -18.48 11.33
CA ARG A 215 18.31 -17.09 11.67
C ARG A 215 17.01 -16.35 11.95
N SER A 216 16.64 -16.19 13.22
CA SER A 216 15.39 -15.52 13.59
C SER A 216 15.47 -14.00 13.43
N ARG A 217 14.29 -13.38 13.33
CA ARG A 217 14.14 -12.00 12.82
C ARG A 217 12.79 -11.41 13.22
N VAL A 218 12.69 -10.09 13.23
CA VAL A 218 11.43 -9.36 13.39
C VAL A 218 10.91 -8.87 12.03
N THR A 219 9.65 -8.44 11.98
CA THR A 219 9.00 -7.79 10.83
C THR A 219 8.99 -8.56 9.51
N HIS A 220 9.42 -9.82 9.52
CA HIS A 220 9.37 -10.75 8.40
C HIS A 220 7.95 -11.18 8.09
N SER A 221 7.78 -11.83 6.93
CA SER A 221 6.56 -12.55 6.60
C SER A 221 6.77 -14.06 6.77
N MET A 222 5.76 -14.74 7.31
CA MET A 222 5.67 -16.20 7.33
C MET A 222 4.28 -16.60 6.82
N LEU A 223 4.23 -17.54 5.89
CA LEU A 223 3.00 -18.01 5.27
C LEU A 223 2.97 -19.54 5.26
N PHE A 224 1.81 -20.12 5.57
CA PHE A 224 1.60 -21.56 5.48
C PHE A 224 0.83 -21.93 4.21
N HIS A 225 1.35 -22.91 3.49
CA HIS A 225 0.72 -23.43 2.28
C HIS A 225 0.10 -24.79 2.55
N HIS A 226 -1.23 -24.87 2.63
CA HIS A 226 -1.90 -26.09 3.09
C HIS A 226 -1.74 -27.27 2.13
N LYS A 227 -1.77 -27.06 0.80
CA LYS A 227 -1.56 -28.15 -0.19
C LYS A 227 -0.15 -28.75 -0.14
N HIS A 228 0.87 -27.90 -0.03
CA HIS A 228 2.27 -28.33 -0.01
C HIS A 228 2.77 -28.68 1.40
N ARG A 229 2.04 -28.28 2.43
CA ARG A 229 2.44 -28.31 3.85
C ARG A 229 3.83 -27.71 4.07
N LYS A 230 4.01 -26.48 3.60
CA LYS A 230 5.28 -25.72 3.69
C LYS A 230 5.06 -24.39 4.40
N LEU A 231 6.06 -23.99 5.18
CA LEU A 231 6.18 -22.61 5.67
C LEU A 231 7.14 -21.85 4.75
N TYR A 232 6.68 -20.70 4.27
CA TYR A 232 7.46 -19.77 3.47
C TYR A 232 7.82 -18.57 4.34
N ILE A 233 9.11 -18.29 4.52
CA ILE A 233 9.64 -17.27 5.43
C ILE A 233 10.57 -16.36 4.64
N PHE A 234 10.32 -15.05 4.64
CA PHE A 234 11.16 -14.12 3.91
C PHE A 234 11.09 -12.70 4.48
N GLY A 235 12.10 -11.91 4.13
CA GLY A 235 12.20 -10.53 4.58
C GLY A 235 12.50 -10.40 6.07
N GLY A 236 12.25 -9.20 6.59
CA GLY A 236 12.43 -8.86 7.99
C GLY A 236 13.82 -8.35 8.34
N GLN A 237 14.07 -8.20 9.64
CA GLN A 237 15.25 -7.56 10.17
C GLN A 237 15.84 -8.32 11.36
N ARG A 238 17.17 -8.42 11.40
CA ARG A 238 17.95 -8.87 12.56
C ARG A 238 18.99 -7.82 12.93
N GLY A 239 18.94 -7.28 14.14
CA GLY A 239 19.80 -6.15 14.52
C GLY A 239 19.65 -4.97 13.55
N LYS A 240 20.76 -4.59 12.89
CA LYS A 240 20.78 -3.55 11.84
C LYS A 240 20.67 -4.13 10.42
N ASP A 241 20.66 -5.45 10.28
CA ASP A 241 20.67 -6.16 8.99
C ASP A 241 19.26 -6.42 8.49
N TYR A 242 18.99 -6.04 7.24
CA TYR A 242 17.75 -6.40 6.53
C TYR A 242 17.96 -7.69 5.75
N MET A 243 16.99 -8.59 5.86
CA MET A 243 17.09 -9.92 5.30
C MET A 243 16.41 -9.96 3.93
N THR A 244 17.09 -10.54 2.95
CA THR A 244 16.62 -10.75 1.58
C THR A 244 16.39 -12.22 1.26
N ASP A 245 16.67 -13.11 2.21
CA ASP A 245 16.54 -14.54 2.01
C ASP A 245 15.06 -14.94 1.90
N PHE A 246 14.82 -15.96 1.07
CA PHE A 246 13.54 -16.64 0.95
C PHE A 246 13.70 -18.09 1.40
N LEU A 247 13.31 -18.38 2.63
CA LEU A 247 13.40 -19.70 3.23
C LEU A 247 12.10 -20.49 3.08
N ILE A 248 12.25 -21.81 2.98
CA ILE A 248 11.14 -22.76 2.98
C ILE A 248 11.43 -23.83 4.03
N TYR A 249 10.48 -24.06 4.92
CA TYR A 249 10.48 -25.21 5.82
C TYR A 249 9.41 -26.22 5.38
N ASP A 250 9.85 -27.42 5.00
CA ASP A 250 8.95 -28.51 4.59
C ASP A 250 8.50 -29.30 5.82
N LEU A 251 7.21 -29.27 6.13
CA LEU A 251 6.64 -29.92 7.32
C LEU A 251 6.44 -31.43 7.15
N ASN A 252 6.67 -31.98 5.96
CA ASN A 252 6.66 -33.42 5.74
C ASN A 252 8.06 -34.02 5.93
N THR A 253 9.10 -33.34 5.44
CA THR A 253 10.49 -33.82 5.53
C THR A 253 11.26 -33.26 6.72
N ASN A 254 10.76 -32.19 7.35
CA ASN A 254 11.44 -31.40 8.39
C ASN A 254 12.76 -30.78 7.90
N GLU A 255 12.81 -30.38 6.63
CA GLU A 255 13.99 -29.78 6.01
C GLU A 255 13.81 -28.28 5.78
N LEU A 256 14.85 -27.51 6.11
CA LEU A 256 14.96 -26.08 5.81
C LEU A 256 15.77 -25.90 4.53
N SER A 257 15.21 -25.17 3.56
CA SER A 257 15.88 -24.86 2.29
C SER A 257 15.79 -23.36 1.99
N ASN A 258 16.70 -22.87 1.15
CA ASN A 258 16.72 -21.50 0.69
C ASN A 258 16.36 -21.46 -0.80
N MET A 259 15.35 -20.65 -1.15
CA MET A 259 14.81 -20.46 -2.49
C MET A 259 14.99 -19.03 -3.00
N THR A 260 15.90 -18.26 -2.39
CA THR A 260 16.21 -16.90 -2.84
C THR A 260 16.56 -16.92 -4.32
N PRO A 261 15.81 -16.21 -5.18
CA PRO A 261 16.11 -16.17 -6.62
C PRO A 261 17.54 -15.65 -6.85
N GLU A 262 18.31 -16.30 -7.72
CA GLU A 262 19.68 -15.88 -8.04
C GLU A 262 19.66 -14.48 -8.68
N ASN A 263 20.18 -13.49 -7.95
CA ASN A 263 20.23 -12.12 -8.42
C ASN A 263 21.50 -11.95 -9.28
N ASN A 264 21.38 -12.14 -10.60
CA ASN A 264 22.41 -11.64 -11.51
C ASN A 264 22.44 -10.12 -11.34
N ASN A 265 23.55 -9.57 -10.85
CA ASN A 265 23.81 -8.21 -10.34
C ASN A 265 23.35 -7.00 -11.19
N THR A 266 22.52 -7.19 -12.21
CA THR A 266 22.02 -6.17 -13.15
C THR A 266 20.54 -5.83 -13.00
N ASP A 267 19.73 -6.58 -12.23
CA ASP A 267 18.26 -6.46 -12.29
C ASP A 267 17.53 -6.34 -10.93
N THR A 268 18.02 -5.45 -10.07
CA THR A 268 17.34 -5.03 -8.82
C THR A 268 15.93 -4.46 -9.00
N LYS A 269 15.48 -4.27 -10.25
CA LYS A 269 14.15 -3.78 -10.60
C LYS A 269 13.03 -4.82 -10.46
N ASN A 270 13.36 -6.12 -10.48
CA ASN A 270 12.37 -7.19 -10.61
C ASN A 270 12.11 -7.97 -9.31
N VAL A 271 12.54 -7.45 -8.16
CA VAL A 271 12.26 -8.05 -6.84
C VAL A 271 11.69 -7.00 -5.88
N PRO A 272 10.86 -7.41 -4.90
CA PRO A 272 10.42 -6.52 -3.85
C PRO A 272 11.62 -5.96 -3.08
N GLN A 273 11.59 -4.65 -2.84
CA GLN A 273 12.65 -4.02 -2.06
C GLN A 273 12.61 -4.52 -0.61
N SER A 274 13.79 -4.73 -0.05
CA SER A 274 13.93 -5.02 1.38
C SER A 274 13.47 -3.82 2.20
N GLY A 275 12.59 -4.07 3.16
CA GLY A 275 11.98 -2.99 3.91
C GLY A 275 11.31 -3.45 5.19
N PHE A 276 11.01 -2.48 6.04
CA PHE A 276 10.48 -2.68 7.39
C PHE A 276 8.98 -3.02 7.41
N THR A 277 8.30 -2.89 6.26
CA THR A 277 6.82 -2.82 6.17
C THR A 277 6.20 -3.95 5.38
N GLN A 278 6.97 -4.99 5.09
CA GLN A 278 6.49 -6.09 4.27
C GLN A 278 5.38 -6.84 5.01
N ARG A 279 4.25 -6.98 4.32
CA ARG A 279 3.14 -7.85 4.73
C ARG A 279 2.79 -8.72 3.54
N ALA A 280 2.63 -10.01 3.80
CA ALA A 280 2.34 -10.97 2.76
C ALA A 280 1.09 -11.77 3.07
N THR A 281 0.47 -12.26 2.00
CA THR A 281 -0.65 -13.21 2.02
C THR A 281 -0.41 -14.28 0.95
N ILE A 282 -1.18 -15.37 0.97
CA ILE A 282 -1.00 -16.48 0.04
C ILE A 282 -2.34 -16.99 -0.49
N ASP A 283 -2.38 -17.26 -1.79
CA ASP A 283 -3.41 -18.06 -2.43
C ASP A 283 -2.82 -19.44 -2.76
N CYS A 284 -3.16 -20.42 -1.92
CA CYS A 284 -2.69 -21.80 -2.06
C CYS A 284 -3.38 -22.56 -3.20
N GLU A 285 -4.48 -22.04 -3.75
CA GLU A 285 -5.13 -22.64 -4.91
C GLU A 285 -4.39 -22.25 -6.20
N LYS A 286 -3.89 -21.00 -6.25
CA LYS A 286 -3.14 -20.46 -7.39
C LYS A 286 -1.63 -20.62 -7.29
N ASP A 287 -1.10 -21.08 -6.16
CA ASP A 287 0.34 -21.12 -5.89
C ASP A 287 0.96 -19.70 -6.01
N GLU A 288 0.27 -18.69 -5.48
CA GLU A 288 0.64 -17.27 -5.56
C GLU A 288 0.84 -16.67 -4.17
N ILE A 289 1.98 -16.02 -3.92
CA ILE A 289 2.23 -15.21 -2.72
C ILE A 289 2.13 -13.74 -3.11
N TYR A 290 1.36 -12.96 -2.35
CA TYR A 290 1.21 -11.53 -2.56
C TYR A 290 1.93 -10.77 -1.46
N VAL A 291 2.68 -9.72 -1.81
CA VAL A 291 3.47 -8.92 -0.87
C VAL A 291 3.22 -7.44 -1.09
N LEU A 292 2.68 -6.79 -0.06
CA LEU A 292 2.62 -5.34 0.02
C LEU A 292 3.88 -4.82 0.72
N THR A 293 4.50 -3.82 0.10
CA THR A 293 5.66 -3.09 0.63
C THR A 293 5.37 -1.59 0.56
N SER A 294 5.78 -0.82 1.57
CA SER A 294 5.42 0.60 1.67
C SER A 294 6.57 1.55 1.94
N LEU A 295 7.54 1.13 2.76
CA LEU A 295 8.70 1.94 3.15
C LEU A 295 9.98 1.16 2.81
N SER A 296 10.79 1.74 1.93
CA SER A 296 12.11 1.27 1.55
C SER A 296 13.18 2.17 2.17
N LYS A 297 14.31 1.59 2.60
CA LYS A 297 15.39 2.30 3.30
C LYS A 297 16.71 2.34 2.50
N GLU A 298 16.66 2.14 1.19
CA GLU A 298 17.86 2.26 0.35
C GLU A 298 18.44 3.68 0.47
N LYS A 299 19.65 3.78 1.02
CA LYS A 299 20.38 5.02 1.35
C LYS A 299 20.49 6.01 0.18
N GLU A 300 20.39 5.52 -1.05
CA GLU A 300 20.53 6.31 -2.28
C GLU A 300 19.23 6.97 -2.74
N ARG A 301 18.06 6.54 -2.23
CA ARG A 301 16.75 7.07 -2.64
C ARG A 301 15.88 7.38 -1.41
N ARG A 302 16.32 8.36 -0.62
CA ARG A 302 15.65 8.86 0.60
C ARG A 302 14.17 9.30 0.43
N ASP A 303 13.64 9.28 -0.79
CA ASP A 303 12.35 9.91 -1.15
C ASP A 303 11.27 8.92 -1.66
N LEU A 304 11.45 7.60 -1.58
CA LEU A 304 10.45 6.63 -2.09
C LEU A 304 9.70 5.91 -0.96
N ASN A 305 8.95 6.67 -0.16
CA ASN A 305 7.82 6.13 0.60
C ASN A 305 6.69 5.85 -0.40
N ILE A 306 6.71 4.69 -1.05
CA ILE A 306 5.76 4.33 -2.10
C ILE A 306 5.23 2.94 -1.83
N ASN A 307 3.92 2.77 -1.95
CA ASN A 307 3.30 1.45 -1.94
C ASN A 307 3.64 0.70 -3.22
N SER A 308 4.13 -0.52 -3.08
CA SER A 308 4.23 -1.46 -4.20
C SER A 308 3.73 -2.83 -3.81
N PHE A 309 3.03 -3.46 -4.73
CA PHE A 309 2.42 -4.76 -4.53
C PHE A 309 3.01 -5.75 -5.51
N TRP A 310 3.48 -6.87 -4.97
CA TRP A 310 4.26 -7.87 -5.69
C TRP A 310 3.57 -9.21 -5.59
N LEU A 311 3.75 -10.01 -6.64
CA LEU A 311 3.30 -11.38 -6.73
C LEU A 311 4.53 -12.27 -6.91
N PHE A 312 4.68 -13.30 -6.10
CA PHE A 312 5.60 -14.39 -6.33
C PHE A 312 4.83 -15.63 -6.77
N SER A 313 5.14 -16.14 -7.96
CA SER A 313 4.58 -17.40 -8.45
C SER A 313 5.41 -18.54 -7.89
N LEU A 314 4.82 -19.40 -7.05
CA LEU A 314 5.52 -20.58 -6.52
C LEU A 314 5.80 -21.61 -7.61
N ALA A 315 4.91 -21.72 -8.60
CA ALA A 315 5.08 -22.62 -9.74
C ALA A 315 6.28 -22.23 -10.63
N LYS A 316 6.45 -20.93 -10.90
CA LYS A 316 7.54 -20.41 -11.75
C LYS A 316 8.80 -20.03 -10.97
N LYS A 317 8.66 -19.78 -9.67
CA LYS A 317 9.68 -19.21 -8.77
C LYS A 317 10.15 -17.81 -9.20
N GLU A 318 9.19 -17.00 -9.66
CA GLU A 318 9.45 -15.67 -10.23
C GLU A 318 8.61 -14.60 -9.52
N TRP A 319 9.21 -13.42 -9.36
CA TRP A 319 8.52 -12.21 -8.91
C TRP A 319 7.93 -11.44 -10.08
N CYS A 320 6.77 -10.84 -9.85
CA CYS A 320 6.10 -9.90 -10.75
C CYS A 320 5.64 -8.70 -9.93
N CYS A 321 5.99 -7.50 -10.36
CA CYS A 321 5.43 -6.29 -9.76
C CYS A 321 4.04 -6.06 -10.33
N VAL A 322 3.01 -6.18 -9.50
CA VAL A 322 1.62 -5.97 -9.92
C VAL A 322 1.36 -4.49 -10.09
N TYR A 323 1.79 -3.67 -9.14
CA TYR A 323 1.82 -2.23 -9.31
C TYR A 323 2.80 -1.53 -8.35
N LYS A 324 3.19 -0.32 -8.74
CA LYS A 324 3.83 0.67 -7.87
C LYS A 324 2.96 1.91 -7.88
N SER A 325 2.67 2.45 -6.72
CA SER A 325 1.93 3.70 -6.57
C SER A 325 2.66 4.81 -7.35
N GLU A 326 1.91 5.56 -8.14
CA GLU A 326 2.43 6.69 -8.92
C GLU A 326 2.61 7.95 -8.05
N HIS A 327 2.09 7.92 -6.82
CA HIS A 327 2.10 9.04 -5.89
C HIS A 327 3.34 8.98 -4.98
N SER A 328 4.50 9.42 -5.49
CA SER A 328 5.71 9.62 -4.68
C SER A 328 5.53 10.68 -3.59
N ASN A 329 4.59 11.60 -3.79
CA ASN A 329 4.26 12.62 -2.84
C ASN A 329 3.03 12.15 -2.08
N GLY A 330 3.24 11.73 -0.83
CA GLY A 330 2.16 11.52 0.14
C GLY A 330 1.42 12.81 0.43
N GLU A 331 0.77 13.41 -0.58
CA GLU A 331 -0.20 14.48 -0.43
C GLU A 331 -1.38 13.92 0.34
N ASN A 332 -1.20 13.84 1.66
CA ASN A 332 -2.21 13.90 2.68
C ASN A 332 -3.57 13.33 2.28
N CYS A 333 -3.65 12.09 1.79
CA CYS A 333 -4.92 11.39 1.64
C CYS A 333 -5.68 11.29 2.97
N TYR A 334 -4.99 11.48 4.09
CA TYR A 334 -5.58 11.61 5.42
C TYR A 334 -6.07 13.03 5.76
N GLN A 335 -5.47 14.12 5.21
CA GLN A 335 -5.93 15.50 5.48
C GLN A 335 -6.93 16.03 4.44
N LYS A 336 -6.83 15.56 3.19
CA LYS A 336 -7.89 15.70 2.19
C LYS A 336 -8.97 14.68 2.56
N SER A 337 -10.26 15.06 2.49
CA SER A 337 -11.38 14.17 2.77
C SER A 337 -11.16 12.78 2.18
N GLN A 338 -11.33 11.71 2.98
CA GLN A 338 -11.09 10.30 2.60
C GLN A 338 -11.68 9.92 1.23
N ASN A 339 -12.72 10.63 0.76
CA ASN A 339 -13.40 10.47 -0.52
C ASN A 339 -12.58 10.81 -1.79
N THR A 340 -11.41 11.45 -1.69
CA THR A 340 -10.60 11.83 -2.88
C THR A 340 -9.39 10.92 -3.11
N CYS A 341 -9.14 9.95 -2.23
CA CYS A 341 -7.97 9.08 -2.36
C CYS A 341 -8.32 7.78 -3.09
N HIS A 342 -7.55 7.43 -4.12
CA HIS A 342 -7.79 6.25 -4.95
C HIS A 342 -7.02 4.99 -4.50
N GLU A 343 -6.06 5.11 -3.57
CA GLU A 343 -5.27 3.99 -3.04
C GLU A 343 -4.74 4.31 -1.63
N PRO A 344 -4.37 3.32 -0.79
CA PRO A 344 -3.85 3.59 0.54
C PRO A 344 -2.51 4.35 0.48
N CYS A 345 -2.26 5.21 1.46
CA CYS A 345 -0.94 5.81 1.64
C CYS A 345 0.12 4.79 2.13
N PRO A 346 1.42 5.05 1.91
CA PRO A 346 2.52 4.28 2.49
C PRO A 346 2.46 4.23 4.02
N ARG A 347 2.60 3.03 4.60
CA ARG A 347 2.38 2.80 6.02
C ARG A 347 3.14 1.60 6.59
N TYR A 348 3.34 1.59 7.90
CA TYR A 348 3.90 0.47 8.67
C TYR A 348 2.96 0.07 9.82
N ALA A 349 3.25 -1.05 10.49
CA ALA A 349 2.41 -1.56 11.58
C ALA A 349 0.91 -1.73 11.21
N HIS A 350 0.62 -1.86 9.92
CA HIS A 350 -0.68 -2.20 9.38
C HIS A 350 -0.83 -3.72 9.30
N GLN A 351 -2.05 -4.18 9.03
CA GLN A 351 -2.31 -5.58 8.72
C GLN A 351 -3.12 -5.68 7.43
N ILE A 352 -2.80 -6.72 6.65
CA ILE A 352 -3.52 -7.11 5.44
C ILE A 352 -3.92 -8.58 5.57
N VAL A 353 -5.12 -8.92 5.14
CA VAL A 353 -5.65 -10.29 5.11
C VAL A 353 -6.21 -10.62 3.73
N TYR A 354 -6.22 -11.89 3.37
CA TYR A 354 -6.73 -12.38 2.09
C TYR A 354 -7.92 -13.31 2.31
N ASP A 355 -9.05 -12.98 1.67
CA ASP A 355 -10.19 -13.88 1.54
C ASP A 355 -9.95 -14.80 0.35
N SER A 356 -9.61 -16.06 0.61
CA SER A 356 -9.31 -17.04 -0.42
C SER A 356 -10.54 -17.47 -1.23
N ILE A 357 -11.75 -17.34 -0.67
CA ILE A 357 -12.99 -17.72 -1.36
C ILE A 357 -13.40 -16.62 -2.33
N ASN A 358 -13.36 -15.36 -1.88
CA ASN A 358 -13.77 -14.21 -2.69
C ASN A 358 -12.62 -13.52 -3.43
N GLN A 359 -11.39 -14.03 -3.26
CA GLN A 359 -10.15 -13.56 -3.90
C GLN A 359 -9.93 -12.05 -3.74
N VAL A 360 -10.01 -11.57 -2.51
CA VAL A 360 -9.95 -10.15 -2.18
C VAL A 360 -9.08 -9.90 -0.96
N HIS A 361 -8.33 -8.82 -0.98
CA HIS A 361 -7.49 -8.41 0.14
C HIS A 361 -8.17 -7.27 0.91
N PHE A 362 -7.98 -7.28 2.22
CA PHE A 362 -8.44 -6.23 3.11
C PHE A 362 -7.26 -5.68 3.91
N LEU A 363 -7.11 -4.36 3.95
CA LEU A 363 -6.06 -3.66 4.68
C LEU A 363 -6.69 -2.69 5.68
N PHE A 364 -6.20 -2.71 6.92
CA PHE A 364 -6.68 -1.80 7.97
C PHE A 364 -5.53 -1.06 8.66
N GLY A 365 -5.78 0.22 8.94
CA GLY A 365 -5.02 1.02 9.90
C GLY A 365 -3.51 1.11 9.64
N GLY A 366 -2.74 1.18 10.73
CA GLY A 366 -1.29 1.36 10.71
C GLY A 366 -0.84 2.81 10.86
N ASN A 367 0.43 3.04 10.55
CA ASN A 367 1.15 4.27 10.83
C ASN A 367 1.63 4.86 9.50
N PRO A 368 1.30 6.10 9.14
CA PRO A 368 1.72 6.69 7.87
C PRO A 368 3.23 6.93 7.86
N GLY A 369 3.87 6.75 6.70
CA GLY A 369 5.33 6.86 6.55
C GLY A 369 5.92 8.26 6.79
N THR A 370 5.10 9.31 6.79
CA THR A 370 5.56 10.71 6.86
C THR A 370 5.33 11.38 8.22
N ASN A 371 4.42 10.85 9.07
CA ASN A 371 4.10 11.41 10.39
C ASN A 371 3.92 10.31 11.43
N SER A 372 4.86 10.19 12.36
CA SER A 372 4.87 9.16 13.40
C SER A 372 3.76 9.29 14.44
N ASN A 373 3.18 10.48 14.62
CA ASN A 373 2.21 10.79 15.68
C ASN A 373 0.76 10.51 15.27
N VAL A 374 0.55 10.07 14.04
CA VAL A 374 -0.78 9.78 13.48
C VAL A 374 -0.94 8.26 13.40
N ARG A 375 -2.06 7.74 13.88
CA ARG A 375 -2.51 6.38 13.55
C ARG A 375 -3.63 6.44 12.53
N LEU A 376 -3.80 5.39 11.75
CA LEU A 376 -4.82 5.29 10.72
C LEU A 376 -5.92 4.33 11.18
N ASP A 377 -7.14 4.57 10.70
CA ASP A 377 -8.36 3.79 10.90
C ASP A 377 -9.08 3.51 9.57
N ASP A 378 -8.44 3.83 8.44
CA ASP A 378 -8.98 3.59 7.11
C ASP A 378 -8.96 2.09 6.80
N PHE A 379 -10.01 1.65 6.10
CA PHE A 379 -10.23 0.26 5.72
C PHE A 379 -10.31 0.14 4.21
N TRP A 380 -9.38 -0.58 3.61
CA TRP A 380 -9.21 -0.67 2.16
C TRP A 380 -9.46 -2.07 1.65
N VAL A 381 -10.03 -2.16 0.46
CA VAL A 381 -10.22 -3.39 -0.30
C VAL A 381 -9.36 -3.35 -1.55
N LEU A 382 -8.60 -4.41 -1.80
CA LEU A 382 -7.84 -4.62 -3.04
C LEU A 382 -8.35 -5.86 -3.75
N ARG A 383 -8.81 -5.66 -5.00
CA ARG A 383 -9.10 -6.73 -5.95
C ARG A 383 -8.04 -6.78 -7.02
N LEU A 384 -7.61 -7.99 -7.38
CA LEU A 384 -6.69 -8.22 -8.47
C LEU A 384 -7.46 -8.83 -9.64
N GLU A 385 -7.62 -8.05 -10.70
CA GLU A 385 -8.43 -8.47 -11.84
C GLU A 385 -7.55 -8.83 -13.03
N LYS A 386 -7.81 -9.98 -13.66
CA LYS A 386 -7.33 -10.28 -15.00
C LYS A 386 -8.39 -9.88 -16.02
N PRO A 387 -8.00 -9.40 -17.21
CA PRO A 387 -8.95 -9.16 -18.29
C PRO A 387 -9.71 -10.45 -18.61
N ASN A 388 -11.02 -10.34 -18.85
CA ASN A 388 -11.83 -11.49 -19.26
C ASN A 388 -11.92 -11.60 -20.79
N ARG A 389 -12.53 -12.69 -21.29
CA ARG A 389 -12.72 -12.94 -22.74
C ARG A 389 -13.42 -11.78 -23.45
N GLY A 390 -14.40 -11.13 -22.78
CA GLY A 390 -15.11 -9.97 -23.29
C GLY A 390 -14.20 -8.74 -23.44
N ASN A 391 -13.35 -8.47 -22.44
CA ASN A 391 -12.36 -7.39 -22.51
C ASN A 391 -11.39 -7.60 -23.67
N ILE A 392 -10.88 -8.83 -23.84
CA ILE A 392 -9.99 -9.15 -24.97
C ILE A 392 -10.70 -8.95 -26.30
N LEU A 393 -11.93 -9.47 -26.44
CA LEU A 393 -12.68 -9.32 -27.69
C LEU A 393 -12.93 -7.85 -28.02
N ARG A 394 -13.29 -7.04 -27.02
CA ARG A 394 -13.44 -5.59 -27.17
C ARG A 394 -12.13 -4.94 -27.61
N TYR A 395 -11.01 -5.31 -27.00
CA TYR A 395 -9.69 -4.79 -27.35
C TYR A 395 -9.24 -5.20 -28.77
N CYS A 396 -9.42 -6.46 -29.17
CA CYS A 396 -9.13 -6.90 -30.54
C CYS A 396 -9.95 -6.15 -31.58
N LYS A 397 -11.26 -5.97 -31.31
CA LYS A 397 -12.13 -5.16 -32.16
C LYS A 397 -11.66 -3.70 -32.20
N TYR A 398 -11.21 -3.14 -31.07
CA TYR A 398 -10.66 -1.79 -31.03
C TYR A 398 -9.41 -1.67 -31.90
N LEU A 399 -8.48 -2.62 -31.83
CA LEU A 399 -7.28 -2.62 -32.69
C LEU A 399 -7.63 -2.66 -34.17
N LEU A 400 -8.58 -3.50 -34.57
CA LEU A 400 -9.06 -3.56 -35.95
C LEU A 400 -9.70 -2.24 -36.39
N ARG A 401 -10.58 -1.67 -35.56
CA ARG A 401 -11.24 -0.38 -35.85
C ARG A 401 -10.26 0.79 -35.88
N LYS A 402 -9.23 0.75 -35.02
CA LYS A 402 -8.16 1.75 -35.00
C LYS A 402 -7.33 1.67 -36.29
N GLN A 403 -6.92 0.46 -36.68
CA GLN A 403 -6.17 0.25 -37.92
C GLN A 403 -6.98 0.69 -39.14
N GLU A 404 -8.25 0.31 -39.23
CA GLU A 404 -9.15 0.74 -40.30
C GLU A 404 -9.29 2.26 -40.33
N TYR A 405 -9.46 2.91 -39.18
CA TYR A 405 -9.49 4.37 -39.09
C TYR A 405 -8.18 5.02 -39.57
N GLU A 406 -7.01 4.48 -39.19
CA GLU A 406 -5.72 4.99 -39.65
C GLU A 406 -5.56 4.89 -41.18
N GLU A 407 -6.13 3.85 -41.80
CA GLU A 407 -6.14 3.67 -43.26
C GLU A 407 -7.13 4.61 -43.95
N ILE A 408 -8.34 4.78 -43.39
CA ILE A 408 -9.35 5.72 -43.93
C ILE A 408 -8.81 7.15 -43.84
N THR A 409 -8.17 7.52 -42.73
CA THR A 409 -7.65 8.88 -42.50
C THR A 409 -6.67 9.34 -43.59
N LYS A 410 -5.90 8.41 -44.18
CA LYS A 410 -4.94 8.72 -45.26
C LYS A 410 -5.61 9.01 -46.60
N ASN A 411 -6.81 8.45 -46.84
CA ASN A 411 -7.44 8.44 -48.16
C ASN A 411 -8.70 9.32 -48.21
N ASP A 412 -9.48 9.34 -47.15
CA ASP A 412 -10.78 10.03 -47.06
C ASP A 412 -11.01 10.59 -45.64
N PRO A 413 -10.56 11.83 -45.39
CA PRO A 413 -10.71 12.46 -44.08
C PRO A 413 -12.18 12.64 -43.63
N LEU A 414 -13.13 12.77 -44.56
CA LEU A 414 -14.54 12.97 -44.21
C LEU A 414 -15.15 11.67 -43.67
N SER A 415 -14.90 10.55 -44.36
CA SER A 415 -15.31 9.24 -43.86
C SER A 415 -14.59 8.87 -42.57
N ALA A 416 -13.33 9.28 -42.39
CA ALA A 416 -12.58 9.06 -41.16
C ALA A 416 -13.25 9.74 -39.94
N ILE A 417 -13.72 10.98 -40.07
CA ILE A 417 -14.46 11.67 -39.01
C ILE A 417 -15.71 10.89 -38.60
N GLN A 418 -16.50 10.44 -39.59
CA GLN A 418 -17.72 9.69 -39.30
C GLN A 418 -17.41 8.34 -38.64
N TYR A 419 -16.33 7.67 -39.05
CA TYR A 419 -15.87 6.43 -38.45
C TYR A 419 -15.40 6.63 -37.00
N LEU A 420 -14.67 7.73 -36.73
CA LEU A 420 -14.21 8.10 -35.39
C LEU A 420 -15.39 8.34 -34.44
N GLN A 421 -16.38 9.11 -34.90
CA GLN A 421 -17.57 9.50 -34.12
C GLN A 421 -18.55 8.34 -33.86
N THR A 422 -18.44 7.24 -34.58
CA THR A 422 -19.35 6.10 -34.46
C THR A 422 -18.60 4.85 -34.03
N LYS A 423 -17.89 4.20 -34.95
CA LYS A 423 -17.27 2.88 -34.73
C LYS A 423 -16.20 2.92 -33.64
N LEU A 424 -15.34 3.93 -33.62
CA LEU A 424 -14.32 4.05 -32.58
C LEU A 424 -14.91 4.57 -31.26
N TYR A 425 -15.81 5.56 -31.32
CA TYR A 425 -16.50 6.07 -30.13
C TYR A 425 -17.22 4.95 -29.38
N ASP A 426 -17.99 4.10 -30.08
CA ASP A 426 -18.79 3.03 -29.47
C ASP A 426 -17.96 1.98 -28.74
N ILE A 427 -16.72 1.76 -29.17
CA ILE A 427 -15.88 0.69 -28.61
C ILE A 427 -15.02 1.15 -27.44
N ILE A 428 -14.78 2.44 -27.31
CA ILE A 428 -13.91 3.00 -26.28
C ILE A 428 -14.67 3.11 -24.97
N ASP A 429 -13.98 2.80 -23.87
CA ASP A 429 -14.50 3.08 -22.55
C ASP A 429 -14.22 4.54 -22.20
N HIS A 430 -15.23 5.40 -22.32
CA HIS A 430 -15.09 6.83 -22.02
C HIS A 430 -14.97 7.13 -20.52
N SER A 431 -15.16 6.13 -19.65
CA SER A 431 -14.86 6.26 -18.22
C SER A 431 -13.38 5.99 -17.89
N ASP A 432 -12.64 5.37 -18.81
CA ASP A 432 -11.20 5.11 -18.66
C ASP A 432 -10.39 6.30 -19.20
N PRO A 433 -9.68 7.05 -18.34
CA PRO A 433 -8.96 8.26 -18.74
C PRO A 433 -7.80 7.96 -19.71
N VAL A 434 -7.22 6.76 -19.66
CA VAL A 434 -6.14 6.36 -20.57
C VAL A 434 -6.71 6.10 -21.96
N GLN A 435 -7.80 5.33 -22.04
CA GLN A 435 -8.46 5.08 -23.33
C GLN A 435 -9.03 6.37 -23.93
N LEU A 436 -9.61 7.24 -23.10
CA LEU A 436 -10.11 8.54 -23.54
C LEU A 436 -8.99 9.44 -24.08
N LYS A 437 -7.83 9.45 -23.41
CA LYS A 437 -6.64 10.16 -23.90
C LYS A 437 -6.16 9.61 -25.24
N GLU A 438 -6.12 8.29 -25.41
CA GLU A 438 -5.77 7.65 -26.69
C GLU A 438 -6.80 7.96 -27.78
N PHE A 439 -8.11 7.96 -27.46
CA PHE A 439 -9.16 8.38 -28.39
C PHE A 439 -8.96 9.81 -28.88
N HIS A 440 -8.66 10.74 -27.97
CA HIS A 440 -8.36 12.12 -28.33
C HIS A 440 -7.13 12.23 -29.23
N LYS A 441 -6.10 11.39 -29.03
CA LYS A 441 -4.95 11.33 -29.95
C LYS A 441 -5.35 10.85 -31.34
N LEU A 442 -6.29 9.92 -31.48
CA LEU A 442 -6.76 9.47 -32.79
C LEU A 442 -7.37 10.63 -33.59
N ALA A 443 -8.07 11.55 -32.94
CA ALA A 443 -8.60 12.75 -33.60
C ALA A 443 -7.48 13.63 -34.20
N SER A 444 -6.29 13.65 -33.59
CA SER A 444 -5.15 14.42 -34.11
C SER A 444 -4.62 13.90 -35.46
N LEU A 445 -4.86 12.62 -35.79
CA LEU A 445 -4.39 12.02 -37.05
C LEU A 445 -5.04 12.65 -38.28
N LEU A 446 -6.26 13.20 -38.15
CA LEU A 446 -6.97 13.92 -39.22
C LEU A 446 -6.21 15.17 -39.72
N PHE A 447 -5.27 15.67 -38.93
CA PHE A 447 -4.55 16.92 -39.20
C PHE A 447 -3.06 16.70 -39.49
N LYS A 448 -2.60 15.45 -39.56
CA LYS A 448 -1.23 15.16 -39.99
C LYS A 448 -1.12 15.38 -41.50
N SER A 449 -0.39 16.40 -41.92
CA SER A 449 0.03 16.56 -43.31
C SER A 449 1.20 15.64 -43.60
N ASP A 450 1.26 15.02 -44.78
CA ASP A 450 2.43 14.30 -45.28
C ASP A 450 3.60 15.27 -45.49
N THR A 451 4.28 15.67 -44.41
CA THR A 451 5.64 16.19 -44.49
C THR A 451 6.55 14.99 -44.59
N VAL A 452 7.12 14.81 -45.78
CA VAL A 452 8.21 13.88 -46.06
C VAL A 452 9.38 14.27 -45.16
N ASP A 453 9.52 13.62 -44.02
CA ASP A 453 10.80 13.40 -43.35
C ASP A 453 10.71 12.07 -42.63
N GLY A 454 11.48 11.11 -43.14
CA GLY A 454 11.53 9.75 -42.65
C GLY A 454 12.28 9.69 -41.33
N GLU A 455 11.55 9.66 -40.23
CA GLU A 455 11.98 8.97 -39.03
C GLU A 455 10.81 8.13 -38.51
N THR A 456 10.87 6.83 -38.80
CA THR A 456 10.06 5.82 -38.13
C THR A 456 10.45 5.78 -36.65
N GLU A 457 9.71 6.50 -35.83
CA GLU A 457 9.64 6.28 -34.38
C GLU A 457 9.12 4.84 -34.12
N PRO A 458 9.89 3.97 -33.43
CA PRO A 458 9.43 2.62 -33.14
C PRO A 458 8.31 2.68 -32.10
N THR A 459 7.08 2.36 -32.52
CA THR A 459 5.99 2.03 -31.62
C THR A 459 6.24 0.60 -31.08
N SER A 460 7.05 0.47 -30.04
CA SER A 460 7.21 -0.78 -29.29
C SER A 460 6.97 -0.55 -27.80
N LEU A 461 5.83 -1.05 -27.31
CA LEU A 461 5.63 -1.37 -25.90
C LEU A 461 5.50 -2.89 -25.70
N LEU A 462 6.26 -3.66 -26.49
CA LEU A 462 6.51 -5.08 -26.25
C LEU A 462 7.99 -5.38 -26.51
N THR A 463 8.81 -5.26 -25.46
CA THR A 463 10.06 -6.02 -25.36
C THR A 463 9.95 -7.01 -24.21
N CYS A 464 9.55 -8.24 -24.53
CA CYS A 464 9.98 -9.43 -23.81
C CYS A 464 11.11 -10.09 -24.64
N PRO A 465 12.25 -10.45 -24.04
CA PRO A 465 13.30 -11.14 -24.77
C PRO A 465 12.96 -12.64 -24.86
N LEU A 466 12.75 -13.14 -26.08
CA LEU A 466 12.83 -14.56 -26.38
C LEU A 466 14.16 -14.79 -27.10
N GLY A 467 15.07 -15.49 -26.43
CA GLY A 467 16.36 -15.90 -26.98
C GLY A 467 16.20 -16.92 -28.10
N ALA A 468 16.99 -16.76 -29.14
CA ALA A 468 17.22 -17.79 -30.14
C ALA A 468 18.71 -18.14 -30.15
N ALA A 469 19.01 -19.40 -29.87
CA ALA A 469 20.29 -20.04 -30.08
C ALA A 469 20.61 -20.15 -31.59
N GLY A 470 21.88 -20.10 -31.95
CA GLY A 470 22.34 -20.53 -33.28
C GLY A 470 23.65 -19.92 -33.79
N ALA A 471 24.78 -20.44 -33.28
CA ALA A 471 26.03 -20.76 -34.00
C ALA A 471 26.52 -19.88 -35.18
N ASN A 472 27.70 -19.25 -35.03
CA ASN A 472 29.00 -19.76 -35.52
C ASN A 472 30.08 -18.68 -35.47
N ALA A 473 31.31 -19.13 -35.18
CA ALA A 473 32.51 -18.35 -34.89
C ALA A 473 33.31 -17.97 -36.18
N PRO A 474 34.62 -17.66 -36.11
CA PRO A 474 35.20 -16.31 -36.03
C PRO A 474 36.12 -16.01 -37.24
N ILE A 475 36.62 -14.78 -37.41
CA ILE A 475 37.93 -14.50 -38.05
C ILE A 475 38.41 -13.11 -37.62
N GLY A 476 39.69 -13.05 -37.23
CA GLY A 476 40.37 -11.88 -36.68
C GLY A 476 40.87 -10.86 -37.71
N GLY A 477 41.44 -9.77 -37.18
CA GLY A 477 41.99 -8.67 -37.99
C GLY A 477 42.69 -7.63 -37.12
N ASN A 478 43.96 -7.88 -36.86
CA ASN A 478 44.90 -7.23 -35.96
C ASN A 478 45.34 -5.79 -36.38
N LYS A 479 45.98 -5.07 -35.42
CA LYS A 479 46.92 -3.91 -35.54
C LYS A 479 46.30 -2.49 -35.55
N HIS A 480 46.84 -1.45 -34.90
CA HIS A 480 48.18 -1.19 -34.34
C HIS A 480 48.14 -0.18 -33.17
N LYS A 481 49.00 -0.40 -32.17
CA LYS A 481 49.51 0.59 -31.20
C LYS A 481 50.43 1.60 -31.90
N GLN A 482 50.43 2.85 -31.42
CA GLN A 482 51.63 3.68 -31.44
C GLN A 482 51.73 4.52 -30.17
N GLN A 483 52.72 4.18 -29.34
CA GLN A 483 53.27 5.01 -28.26
C GLN A 483 54.21 6.07 -28.84
N ARG A 484 54.29 7.24 -28.18
CA ARG A 484 55.54 7.99 -28.03
C ARG A 484 55.61 8.57 -26.62
N ALA A 485 56.84 8.60 -26.11
CA ALA A 485 57.27 8.85 -24.75
C ALA A 485 57.95 10.23 -24.63
N ASP A 486 58.52 10.45 -23.43
CA ASP A 486 59.53 11.44 -23.01
C ASP A 486 58.94 12.68 -22.31
N ASP A 487 59.48 13.25 -21.23
CA ASP A 487 60.45 12.87 -20.18
C ASP A 487 60.45 14.02 -19.13
N ASP A 488 61.02 13.76 -17.95
CA ASP A 488 61.66 14.69 -16.99
C ASP A 488 60.90 15.65 -16.03
N GLY A 489 61.31 15.59 -14.74
CA GLY A 489 61.45 16.78 -13.89
C GLY A 489 61.01 16.69 -12.40
N HIS A 490 61.97 16.51 -11.49
CA HIS A 490 61.88 16.45 -10.01
C HIS A 490 61.55 17.77 -9.25
N LYS A 491 61.23 17.61 -7.93
CA LYS A 491 61.33 18.50 -6.73
C LYS A 491 59.99 19.04 -6.20
N GLU A 492 59.70 19.22 -4.91
CA GLU A 492 60.42 19.16 -3.61
C GLU A 492 59.40 19.07 -2.44
N GLU A 493 59.85 18.62 -1.26
CA GLU A 493 59.15 18.50 0.03
C GLU A 493 59.13 19.81 0.87
N GLU A 494 58.13 19.91 1.76
CA GLU A 494 58.07 20.56 3.11
C GLU A 494 58.51 22.05 3.29
N ASN A 495 57.96 22.92 4.16
CA ASN A 495 57.47 22.73 5.54
C ASN A 495 56.79 24.03 6.09
N MET A 496 56.02 23.86 7.17
CA MET A 496 55.66 24.80 8.27
C MET A 496 54.82 26.09 8.04
N ALA A 497 53.69 26.20 8.75
CA ALA A 497 53.60 27.05 9.97
C ALA A 497 52.24 26.99 10.70
N LYS A 498 52.34 26.79 12.03
CA LYS A 498 51.32 26.93 13.09
C LYS A 498 50.63 28.30 13.09
N VAL A 499 49.31 28.33 13.32
CA VAL A 499 48.66 29.32 14.20
C VAL A 499 47.55 28.64 15.01
N MET A 500 47.65 28.71 16.34
CA MET A 500 46.60 28.36 17.29
C MET A 500 45.62 29.52 17.47
N ARG A 501 44.30 29.24 17.51
CA ARG A 501 43.34 29.95 18.39
C ARG A 501 42.02 29.17 18.60
N VAL A 502 41.96 28.46 19.73
CA VAL A 502 40.89 28.36 20.77
C VAL A 502 39.40 28.46 20.39
N GLU A 503 38.72 27.31 20.57
CA GLU A 503 37.40 26.97 21.16
C GLU A 503 36.07 27.64 20.75
N SER A 504 35.15 26.83 20.20
CA SER A 504 33.91 26.36 20.89
C SER A 504 33.00 25.48 19.99
N PRO A 505 32.12 24.63 20.54
CA PRO A 505 31.93 23.24 20.07
C PRO A 505 30.54 22.87 19.53
N LYS A 506 30.47 21.59 19.11
CA LYS A 506 29.31 20.69 18.90
C LYS A 506 28.87 20.49 17.45
N SER A 507 29.55 19.52 16.85
CA SER A 507 29.08 18.63 15.79
C SER A 507 27.74 17.98 16.18
N ILE A 508 26.83 17.96 15.22
CA ILE A 508 25.55 17.26 15.25
C ILE A 508 25.85 15.75 15.27
N GLU A 509 25.55 15.07 16.37
CA GLU A 509 25.56 13.61 16.45
C GLU A 509 24.39 13.03 15.66
N GLU A 510 24.70 12.00 14.88
CA GLU A 510 23.80 11.23 14.04
C GLU A 510 22.81 10.41 14.90
N ALA A 511 21.51 10.56 14.65
CA ALA A 511 20.47 9.81 15.34
C ALA A 511 20.40 8.34 14.85
N ASP A 512 20.50 7.42 15.80
CA ASP A 512 20.39 5.96 15.63
C ASP A 512 19.01 5.58 15.04
N THR A 513 19.03 4.80 13.95
CA THR A 513 17.82 4.43 13.20
C THR A 513 17.22 3.07 13.59
N SER A 514 17.53 2.59 14.80
CA SER A 514 16.83 1.48 15.49
C SER A 514 15.50 1.91 16.12
N SER A 515 15.21 3.21 16.13
CA SER A 515 14.09 3.84 16.83
C SER A 515 12.81 4.04 15.98
N ILE A 516 12.74 3.51 14.75
CA ILE A 516 11.51 3.65 13.93
C ILE A 516 10.39 2.70 14.42
N SER A 517 10.71 1.80 15.35
CA SER A 517 9.75 1.00 16.13
C SER A 517 9.62 1.45 17.58
N SER A 518 10.32 2.51 18.04
CA SER A 518 10.15 2.99 19.41
C SER A 518 8.92 3.87 19.48
N MET A 519 7.90 3.40 20.19
CA MET A 519 6.85 4.25 20.73
C MET A 519 7.51 5.20 21.73
N SER A 520 7.91 6.38 21.28
CA SER A 520 8.45 7.41 22.17
C SER A 520 7.29 8.15 22.84
N SER A 521 7.07 7.86 24.13
CA SER A 521 6.33 8.75 25.03
C SER A 521 7.19 9.99 25.30
N SER A 522 6.75 11.16 24.85
CA SER A 522 7.34 12.44 25.28
C SER A 522 6.65 12.93 26.55
N ASP A 523 7.46 13.05 27.60
CA ASP A 523 7.33 13.84 28.83
C ASP A 523 6.00 14.58 29.12
N CYS A 524 5.37 14.24 30.24
CA CYS A 524 4.54 15.17 31.00
C CYS A 524 5.02 15.23 32.45
N SER A 525 5.39 16.43 32.85
CA SER A 525 5.97 16.81 34.12
C SER A 525 4.97 16.79 35.27
N ASN A 526 5.48 16.38 36.43
CA ASN A 526 4.88 16.46 37.76
C ASN A 526 4.07 17.74 38.00
N SER A 527 2.82 17.58 38.42
CA SER A 527 2.23 18.44 39.45
C SER A 527 1.67 17.56 40.57
N GLN A 528 2.22 17.77 41.75
CA GLN A 528 1.90 17.08 42.98
C GLN A 528 0.47 17.41 43.43
N THR A 529 -0.32 16.40 43.76
CA THR A 529 -1.31 16.49 44.84
C THR A 529 -1.35 15.16 45.60
N GLN A 530 -1.08 15.25 46.90
CA GLN A 530 -1.11 14.12 47.83
C GLN A 530 -2.54 13.60 48.07
N PRO A 531 -2.71 12.31 48.44
CA PRO A 531 -3.99 11.76 48.85
C PRO A 531 -4.23 11.95 50.36
N PRO A 532 -5.49 12.05 50.84
CA PRO A 532 -5.77 11.81 52.24
C PRO A 532 -6.08 10.32 52.48
N GLN A 533 -5.59 9.87 53.63
CA GLN A 533 -5.71 8.52 54.16
C GLN A 533 -7.12 8.19 54.69
N THR A 534 -7.49 6.92 54.51
CA THR A 534 -8.25 5.99 55.37
C THR A 534 -9.22 6.51 56.44
N GLY A 535 -10.42 5.89 56.46
CA GLY A 535 -11.05 5.43 57.71
C GLY A 535 -12.59 5.44 57.72
N GLY A 536 -13.21 4.28 58.00
CA GLY A 536 -14.50 4.24 58.72
C GLY A 536 -15.64 3.47 58.07
N SER A 537 -15.71 2.18 58.40
CA SER A 537 -16.88 1.28 58.46
C SER A 537 -18.30 1.88 58.53
N ALA A 538 -19.27 1.25 57.85
CA ALA A 538 -20.50 0.72 58.49
C ALA A 538 -21.33 -0.14 57.52
N SER A 539 -21.60 -1.37 57.96
CA SER A 539 -22.58 -2.32 57.46
C SER A 539 -24.02 -1.89 57.76
N VAL A 540 -24.96 -2.02 56.81
CA VAL A 540 -26.37 -2.39 57.09
C VAL A 540 -26.94 -3.13 55.88
N SER A 541 -27.43 -4.33 56.15
CA SER A 541 -28.26 -5.21 55.32
C SER A 541 -29.76 -4.86 55.39
N VAL A 542 -30.54 -5.36 54.41
CA VAL A 542 -31.89 -5.99 54.53
C VAL A 542 -32.94 -5.49 53.50
N THR A 543 -33.51 -6.48 52.79
CA THR A 543 -34.83 -6.62 52.08
C THR A 543 -35.15 -5.74 50.86
N ALA A 544 -35.51 -6.25 49.67
CA ALA A 544 -36.48 -7.29 49.23
C ALA A 544 -37.96 -6.83 49.23
N ASP A 545 -38.51 -6.54 48.05
CA ASP A 545 -39.77 -7.05 47.44
C ASP A 545 -40.13 -6.16 46.21
N LYS A 546 -40.38 -6.72 45.01
CA LYS A 546 -41.70 -7.04 44.39
C LYS A 546 -42.58 -5.78 44.21
N THR A 547 -43.17 -5.44 43.07
CA THR A 547 -43.98 -6.23 42.10
C THR A 547 -44.34 -5.36 40.87
N GLU A 548 -44.53 -6.04 39.73
CA GLU A 548 -45.62 -5.94 38.72
C GLU A 548 -45.93 -4.66 37.89
N ASP A 549 -45.88 -4.87 36.57
CA ASP A 549 -46.88 -4.64 35.51
C ASP A 549 -47.58 -3.27 35.32
N ALA A 550 -47.46 -2.73 34.08
CA ALA A 550 -48.60 -2.59 33.14
C ALA A 550 -48.23 -1.80 31.86
N ILE A 551 -48.44 -2.45 30.71
CA ILE A 551 -48.77 -1.90 29.37
C ILE A 551 -50.31 -2.07 29.28
N PRO A 552 -51.17 -1.19 28.66
CA PRO A 552 -51.14 -0.94 27.21
C PRO A 552 -51.80 0.33 26.59
N SER A 553 -51.46 0.51 25.29
CA SER A 553 -52.30 0.88 24.12
C SER A 553 -53.06 2.21 23.99
N GLU A 554 -52.89 2.83 22.80
CA GLU A 554 -53.90 3.24 21.77
C GLU A 554 -53.41 4.52 21.04
N ALA A 555 -53.17 4.56 19.72
CA ALA A 555 -54.04 4.46 18.54
C ALA A 555 -54.65 5.80 18.05
N GLY A 556 -54.55 6.06 16.73
CA GLY A 556 -55.30 7.09 15.96
C GLY A 556 -54.38 8.15 15.30
N ALA A 557 -54.13 8.24 13.99
CA ALA A 557 -54.94 8.25 12.73
C ALA A 557 -55.19 9.68 12.16
N GLY A 558 -54.99 9.84 10.85
CA GLY A 558 -55.42 10.98 9.99
C GLY A 558 -54.26 11.85 9.46
N ALA A 559 -53.79 11.84 8.19
CA ALA A 559 -54.37 11.89 6.83
C ALA A 559 -54.56 13.31 6.24
N HIS A 560 -54.01 13.48 5.03
CA HIS A 560 -54.33 14.42 3.92
C HIS A 560 -53.73 15.85 3.82
N LYS A 561 -52.65 15.96 3.01
CA LYS A 561 -52.54 16.55 1.63
C LYS A 561 -52.77 18.09 1.38
N PRO A 562 -52.38 18.63 0.20
CA PRO A 562 -51.25 19.58 0.02
C PRO A 562 -51.68 20.95 -0.55
N ASP A 563 -50.75 21.86 -0.86
CA ASP A 563 -50.91 22.74 -2.03
C ASP A 563 -49.63 23.46 -2.52
N ASN A 564 -49.63 23.63 -3.84
CA ASN A 564 -48.70 24.32 -4.75
C ASN A 564 -48.77 25.86 -4.60
N ASN A 565 -47.71 26.58 -4.99
CA ASN A 565 -47.84 27.61 -6.03
C ASN A 565 -46.51 28.22 -6.51
N SER A 566 -46.37 28.18 -7.83
CA SER A 566 -45.52 29.00 -8.70
C SER A 566 -46.08 30.42 -8.84
N ARG A 567 -45.22 31.39 -9.19
CA ARG A 567 -45.63 32.65 -9.83
C ARG A 567 -44.51 33.24 -10.68
N GLU A 568 -44.88 33.61 -11.90
CA GLU A 568 -44.08 34.24 -12.94
C GLU A 568 -44.79 35.53 -13.40
N LEU A 569 -44.02 36.45 -13.98
CA LEU A 569 -44.38 37.62 -14.83
C LEU A 569 -44.92 38.91 -14.15
N VAL A 570 -44.30 40.07 -14.46
CA VAL A 570 -44.71 40.99 -15.57
C VAL A 570 -43.66 42.12 -15.73
N GLU A 571 -43.47 42.53 -16.98
CA GLU A 571 -42.62 43.58 -17.56
C GLU A 571 -42.99 45.02 -17.14
N ASP A 572 -42.05 45.96 -17.28
CA ASP A 572 -42.32 47.19 -18.04
C ASP A 572 -41.01 47.85 -18.53
N GLY A 573 -41.00 48.26 -19.80
CA GLY A 573 -39.85 48.84 -20.50
C GLY A 573 -40.01 50.32 -20.86
N ARG A 574 -38.89 50.95 -21.24
CA ARG A 574 -38.72 52.13 -22.14
C ARG A 574 -37.28 52.65 -21.94
N SER A 575 -36.51 53.16 -22.90
CA SER A 575 -36.52 53.24 -24.37
C SER A 575 -35.36 54.16 -24.76
N GLY A 576 -34.69 53.89 -25.89
CA GLY A 576 -33.76 54.80 -26.58
C GLY A 576 -32.29 54.42 -26.40
N GLY A 577 -31.50 53.94 -27.37
CA GLY A 577 -31.62 54.00 -28.83
C GLY A 577 -30.75 55.13 -29.38
N THR A 578 -29.55 54.81 -29.89
CA THR A 578 -29.02 55.21 -31.22
C THR A 578 -27.55 54.80 -31.40
N ASN A 579 -27.34 53.80 -32.27
CA ASN A 579 -26.49 53.76 -33.47
C ASN A 579 -25.00 54.22 -33.48
N ALA A 580 -24.21 53.29 -34.05
CA ALA A 580 -23.25 53.43 -35.15
C ALA A 580 -21.73 53.40 -34.85
N ASN A 581 -21.15 52.22 -35.14
CA ASN A 581 -19.80 51.96 -35.67
C ASN A 581 -19.50 52.76 -36.97
N PRO A 582 -18.30 52.69 -37.60
CA PRO A 582 -16.94 52.33 -37.13
C PRO A 582 -15.86 53.36 -37.59
N ALA A 583 -14.64 53.32 -37.06
CA ALA A 583 -13.49 53.97 -37.73
C ALA A 583 -12.13 53.32 -37.40
N THR A 584 -11.42 52.92 -38.45
CA THR A 584 -9.95 52.82 -38.56
C THR A 584 -9.49 53.93 -39.53
N PRO A 585 -8.19 54.13 -39.79
CA PRO A 585 -7.04 54.34 -38.90
C PRO A 585 -6.33 55.70 -39.21
N SER A 586 -5.47 56.21 -38.33
CA SER A 586 -4.60 57.35 -38.67
C SER A 586 -3.16 57.18 -38.18
N THR A 587 -2.25 57.33 -39.14
CA THR A 587 -0.80 57.39 -39.03
C THR A 587 -0.30 58.71 -38.44
N SER A 588 0.71 58.67 -37.56
CA SER A 588 1.61 59.81 -37.34
C SER A 588 3.05 59.35 -37.20
N ARG A 589 3.91 59.89 -38.08
CA ARG A 589 5.37 59.82 -38.07
C ARG A 589 5.93 60.70 -36.95
N SER A 590 6.97 60.22 -36.26
CA SER A 590 8.04 61.06 -35.73
C SER A 590 9.40 60.42 -36.00
N THR A 591 10.31 61.25 -36.47
CA THR A 591 11.66 60.99 -36.97
C THR A 591 12.69 60.69 -35.86
N GLY A 592 13.67 59.83 -36.14
CA GLY A 592 14.87 59.65 -35.29
C GLY A 592 15.85 58.56 -35.78
N SER A 593 16.80 58.99 -36.62
CA SER A 593 18.14 58.44 -36.93
C SER A 593 18.54 56.98 -36.59
N GLY A 594 18.97 56.25 -37.64
CA GLY A 594 20.28 55.58 -37.72
C GLY A 594 20.55 54.35 -36.84
N GLY A 595 20.45 53.15 -37.41
CA GLY A 595 20.98 51.92 -36.82
C GLY A 595 20.81 50.71 -37.76
N ALA A 596 21.88 49.95 -37.95
CA ALA A 596 22.03 48.86 -38.91
C ALA A 596 20.97 47.75 -38.83
N GLY A 597 20.67 47.15 -39.99
CA GLY A 597 19.68 46.07 -40.13
C GLY A 597 20.08 44.76 -39.44
N MET A 598 19.10 44.17 -38.75
CA MET A 598 19.10 42.80 -38.23
C MET A 598 18.06 41.97 -39.01
N PRO A 599 18.33 40.69 -39.35
CA PRO A 599 17.40 39.86 -40.11
C PRO A 599 16.21 39.46 -39.23
N ARG A 600 14.98 39.76 -39.69
CA ARG A 600 13.75 39.26 -39.05
C ARG A 600 13.64 37.75 -39.22
N ASN A 601 13.42 37.05 -38.11
CA ASN A 601 13.34 35.60 -38.03
C ASN A 601 12.03 35.08 -38.67
N ARG A 602 12.08 34.71 -39.97
CA ARG A 602 10.93 34.16 -40.74
C ARG A 602 10.22 32.98 -40.05
N ALA A 603 10.91 32.23 -39.20
CA ALA A 603 10.35 31.07 -38.49
C ALA A 603 9.34 31.47 -37.38
N VAL A 604 9.55 32.61 -36.72
CA VAL A 604 8.67 33.11 -35.65
C VAL A 604 7.37 33.67 -36.24
N ASP A 605 7.47 34.37 -37.38
CA ASP A 605 6.30 34.86 -38.12
C ASP A 605 5.45 33.70 -38.68
N GLN A 606 6.08 32.61 -39.16
CA GLN A 606 5.36 31.41 -39.62
C GLN A 606 4.65 30.65 -38.49
N GLN A 607 5.27 30.54 -37.31
CA GLN A 607 4.62 29.93 -36.14
C GLN A 607 3.42 30.76 -35.65
N PHE A 608 3.55 32.09 -35.66
CA PHE A 608 2.46 32.99 -35.29
C PHE A 608 1.30 32.91 -36.29
N GLU A 609 1.61 32.87 -37.58
CA GLU A 609 0.61 32.72 -38.65
C GLU A 609 -0.09 31.36 -38.61
N MET A 610 0.64 30.27 -38.31
CA MET A 610 0.03 28.95 -38.08
C MET A 610 -0.89 28.92 -36.86
N LYS A 611 -0.54 29.64 -35.78
CA LYS A 611 -1.38 29.73 -34.58
C LYS A 611 -2.71 30.43 -34.89
N ILE A 612 -2.67 31.50 -35.68
CA ILE A 612 -3.87 32.21 -36.15
C ILE A 612 -4.73 31.32 -37.06
N ARG A 613 -4.11 30.58 -38.00
CA ARG A 613 -4.84 29.67 -38.90
C ARG A 613 -5.49 28.51 -38.15
N ARG A 614 -4.84 27.96 -37.12
CA ARG A 614 -5.41 26.92 -36.24
C ARG A 614 -6.59 27.44 -35.42
N CYS A 615 -6.50 28.64 -34.86
CA CYS A 615 -7.63 29.26 -34.14
C CYS A 615 -8.82 29.53 -35.08
N LEU A 616 -8.57 30.01 -36.30
CA LEU A 616 -9.62 30.23 -37.29
C LEU A 616 -10.30 28.93 -37.73
N LEU A 617 -9.52 27.85 -37.92
CA LEU A 617 -10.05 26.54 -38.29
C LEU A 617 -10.85 25.90 -37.14
N PHE A 618 -10.36 26.02 -35.90
CA PHE A 618 -11.06 25.52 -34.71
C PHE A 618 -12.40 26.23 -34.51
N ASN A 619 -12.44 27.56 -34.59
CA ASN A 619 -13.70 28.32 -34.47
C ASN A 619 -14.68 27.94 -35.58
N LYS A 620 -14.19 27.72 -36.80
CA LYS A 620 -15.03 27.32 -37.93
C LYS A 620 -15.53 25.87 -37.83
N LEU A 621 -14.76 24.98 -37.20
CA LEU A 621 -15.19 23.62 -36.88
C LEU A 621 -16.26 23.61 -35.78
N VAL A 622 -16.12 24.47 -34.76
CA VAL A 622 -17.13 24.67 -33.70
C VAL A 622 -18.44 25.21 -34.28
N ASP A 623 -18.38 26.14 -35.23
CA ASP A 623 -19.56 26.69 -35.92
C ASP A 623 -20.28 25.66 -36.83
N LEU A 624 -19.60 24.59 -37.22
CA LEU A 624 -20.14 23.53 -38.10
C LEU A 624 -20.59 22.28 -37.33
N MET A 625 -20.41 22.23 -36.00
CA MET A 625 -20.85 21.11 -35.18
C MET A 625 -22.33 21.27 -34.76
N PRO A 626 -23.11 20.18 -34.68
CA PRO A 626 -24.45 20.19 -34.07
C PRO A 626 -24.40 20.69 -32.63
N GLU A 627 -25.42 21.45 -32.18
CA GLU A 627 -25.48 22.03 -30.82
C GLU A 627 -25.29 21.00 -29.69
N SER A 628 -25.60 19.72 -29.94
CA SER A 628 -25.40 18.62 -29.00
C SER A 628 -23.93 18.23 -28.75
N LEU A 629 -22.99 18.72 -29.56
CA LEU A 629 -21.55 18.44 -29.48
C LEU A 629 -20.72 19.68 -29.08
N CYS A 630 -21.35 20.84 -28.92
CA CYS A 630 -20.71 22.05 -28.41
C CYS A 630 -21.02 22.18 -26.91
N GLN A 631 -19.98 22.36 -26.08
CA GLN A 631 -20.19 22.59 -24.64
C GLN A 631 -21.11 23.81 -24.39
N PRO A 632 -21.90 23.83 -23.30
CA PRO A 632 -22.75 24.97 -22.98
C PRO A 632 -21.92 26.26 -22.84
N LYS A 633 -22.47 27.38 -23.34
CA LYS A 633 -21.84 28.71 -23.54
C LYS A 633 -21.21 29.41 -22.31
N LYS A 634 -20.83 28.71 -21.23
CA LYS A 634 -20.38 29.34 -19.97
C LYS A 634 -19.05 28.90 -19.36
N ASN A 635 -18.23 28.05 -20.00
CA ASN A 635 -16.88 27.72 -19.49
C ASN A 635 -15.78 27.85 -20.54
N ILE A 636 -15.52 29.08 -21.00
CA ILE A 636 -14.42 29.40 -21.94
C ILE A 636 -13.07 29.66 -21.21
N SER A 637 -12.99 29.45 -19.89
CA SER A 637 -11.75 29.69 -19.14
C SER A 637 -10.69 28.59 -19.26
N ASP A 638 -11.03 27.38 -19.72
CA ASP A 638 -10.11 26.23 -19.58
C ASP A 638 -9.31 25.90 -20.85
N PHE A 639 -9.42 26.70 -21.90
CA PHE A 639 -8.66 26.52 -23.15
C PHE A 639 -7.61 27.60 -23.42
N VAL A 640 -7.22 28.38 -22.41
CA VAL A 640 -6.20 29.43 -22.55
C VAL A 640 -5.14 29.32 -21.44
N LEU A 641 -3.88 29.14 -21.88
CA LEU A 641 -2.57 29.09 -21.16
C LEU A 641 -2.14 27.67 -20.73
N LEU A 642 -1.03 27.09 -21.19
CA LEU A 642 0.26 27.60 -21.72
C LEU A 642 0.65 26.96 -23.05
#